data_AF-A0A9P8RM68-F1
#
_entry.id   AF-A0A9P8RM68-F1
#
_cell.length_a   1.000
_cell.length_b   1.000
_cell.length_c   1.000
_cell.angle_alpha   90.00
_cell.angle_beta   90.00
_cell.angle_gamma   90.00
#
_symmetry.space_group_name_H-M   'P 1'
#
loop_
_entity.id
_entity.type
_entity.pdbx_description
1 polymer ?
#
loop_
_entity_poly.entity_id
_entity_poly.type
_entity_poly.pdbx_seq_one_letter_code
_entity_poly.pdbx_strand_id
1 'polypeptide(L)'
;MAATRTPASFTVGWVCALPVELAAAGAMMDEEYEDLPQPPADTNIYSYGRVGVHNVVAACLPAGRMGNNPAAVVASQMRSSFPSLRFGVLVGIGRGVPSDEHDIRLGDVVISQPTGLHGGVVQFDFGKTGLDGRITRTGSLNAPPTILLNALAKLRANDLRGKTHVGNHLSAFSTLQEFACPGWEQDTLYAASSQHVLGPTCAQCSQDDIVPRHARATPDPVLFFGTIASGNQVMKDAPTRDRISQDLGGILCFEMEAAGLMNNFPCLVVRGICNYADAHKNKQWQPYAAATAAACTKELLRIIPQVVSTGDNQKEDLAPEIHFMVPFGRNSNFVGRETVLERIALEAAYRINEKHPECSVFWVPAVDRNIFENAYRDFGLALRLPGIDDDKADVKNLAKTALSKGAINTKWLLIIDNAHETDLFLGVPDAPGLCDYLPFHRNGSVLFITRNHEVVIKLDVLVYQIPRVTEMSETEAGLMLQKTLWVDQQEDKQRTKELLKHLACLPLAIKQASAFMAERGTSTTKYLELCHESDESQVELLSINFEDRGRYPEIANPIATTWLITFHHIARRYPLAVYYLKFVYFMAQKDIPKSLFPHGRSKIEEKRAFGVLHGYAFVSLRDDAESFDVHRLVRLATMNWFKEERTYIITGVVRHLAVVYLSRRHEN
;
A
#
# COMPACT_ATOMS: atom_id res chain seq x y z
N MET A 1 0.97 -40.44 6.78
CA MET A 1 2.06 -39.44 6.84
C MET A 1 1.47 -38.20 7.48
N ALA A 2 2.01 -37.76 8.63
CA ALA A 2 1.58 -36.50 9.24
C ALA A 2 1.92 -35.36 8.27
N ALA A 3 0.96 -34.50 7.95
CA ALA A 3 1.20 -33.36 7.06
C ALA A 3 2.29 -32.48 7.68
N THR A 4 3.37 -32.22 6.93
CA THR A 4 4.46 -31.35 7.37
C THR A 4 3.92 -29.95 7.62
N ARG A 5 3.88 -29.52 8.88
CA ARG A 5 3.39 -28.18 9.25
C ARG A 5 4.42 -27.13 8.84
N THR A 6 3.97 -26.04 8.24
CA THR A 6 4.82 -24.91 7.82
C THR A 6 4.45 -23.65 8.59
N PRO A 7 5.31 -22.62 8.66
CA PRO A 7 4.96 -21.35 9.30
C PRO A 7 3.69 -20.70 8.74
N ALA A 8 3.36 -20.94 7.46
CA ALA A 8 2.12 -20.46 6.84
C ALA A 8 0.84 -21.15 7.35
N SER A 9 0.95 -22.23 8.11
CA SER A 9 -0.20 -22.94 8.68
C SER A 9 -0.73 -22.34 9.98
N PHE A 10 0.02 -21.42 10.62
CA PHE A 10 -0.34 -20.77 11.88
C PHE A 10 -1.13 -19.50 11.63
N THR A 11 -2.25 -19.36 12.35
CA THR A 11 -3.23 -18.28 12.09
C THR A 11 -3.46 -17.37 13.30
N VAL A 12 -3.00 -17.78 14.47
CA VAL A 12 -3.14 -17.03 15.73
C VAL A 12 -1.79 -16.91 16.42
N GLY A 13 -1.38 -15.68 16.73
CA GLY A 13 -0.18 -15.42 17.53
C GLY A 13 -0.55 -15.20 18.99
N TRP A 14 0.10 -15.88 19.92
CA TRP A 14 -0.14 -15.78 21.35
C TRP A 14 1.11 -15.21 22.03
N VAL A 15 1.03 -14.00 22.56
CA VAL A 15 2.17 -13.34 23.21
C VAL A 15 1.97 -13.35 24.71
N CYS A 16 3.01 -13.80 25.43
CA CYS A 16 3.08 -13.84 26.89
C CYS A 16 4.27 -12.99 27.38
N ALA A 17 4.11 -12.28 28.48
CA ALA A 17 5.17 -11.50 29.12
C ALA A 17 6.04 -12.32 30.07
N LEU A 18 5.48 -13.35 30.70
CA LEU A 18 6.15 -14.15 31.73
C LEU A 18 6.16 -15.65 31.39
N PRO A 19 7.16 -16.42 31.85
CA PRO A 19 7.19 -17.87 31.65
C PRO A 19 5.96 -18.60 32.19
N VAL A 20 5.41 -18.16 33.33
CA VAL A 20 4.18 -18.74 33.91
C VAL A 20 2.96 -18.55 32.99
N GLU A 21 2.94 -17.46 32.21
CA GLU A 21 1.90 -17.18 31.24
C GLU A 21 2.06 -18.04 29.97
N LEU A 22 3.31 -18.28 29.53
CA LEU A 22 3.58 -19.23 28.44
C LEU A 22 3.22 -20.67 28.84
N ALA A 23 3.54 -21.07 30.07
CA ALA A 23 3.14 -22.39 30.59
C ALA A 23 1.60 -22.54 30.64
N ALA A 24 0.89 -21.48 31.05
CA ALA A 24 -0.57 -21.47 30.98
C ALA A 24 -1.11 -21.55 29.55
N ALA A 25 -0.47 -20.88 28.59
CA ALA A 25 -0.82 -20.95 27.18
C ALA A 25 -0.63 -22.37 26.62
N GLY A 26 0.49 -23.02 26.93
CA GLY A 26 0.79 -24.41 26.54
C GLY A 26 -0.25 -25.39 27.07
N ALA A 27 -0.59 -25.31 28.37
CA ALA A 27 -1.62 -26.15 28.98
C ALA A 27 -3.02 -25.97 28.36
N MET A 28 -3.27 -24.85 27.69
CA MET A 28 -4.53 -24.60 26.96
C MET A 28 -4.52 -25.10 25.51
N MET A 29 -3.39 -25.56 24.98
CA MET A 29 -3.35 -26.19 23.66
C MET A 29 -4.04 -27.56 23.73
N ASP A 30 -4.89 -27.86 22.74
CA ASP A 30 -5.51 -29.18 22.58
C ASP A 30 -4.51 -30.20 22.03
N GLU A 31 -3.48 -29.72 21.32
CA GLU A 31 -2.41 -30.51 20.73
C GLU A 31 -1.16 -29.64 20.66
N GLU A 32 -0.02 -30.14 21.15
CA GLU A 32 1.30 -29.51 21.00
C GLU A 32 1.98 -30.08 19.75
N TYR A 33 2.70 -29.23 19.02
CA TYR A 33 3.41 -29.58 17.79
C TYR A 33 4.92 -29.52 17.99
N GLU A 34 5.65 -30.26 17.17
CA GLU A 34 7.12 -30.19 17.10
C GLU A 34 7.60 -28.83 16.61
N ASP A 35 8.82 -28.48 17.02
CA ASP A 35 9.47 -27.23 16.63
C ASP A 35 9.71 -27.15 15.13
N LEU A 36 9.45 -25.96 14.56
CA LEU A 36 9.75 -25.67 13.17
C LEU A 36 11.09 -24.95 13.01
N PRO A 37 11.81 -25.15 11.89
CA PRO A 37 12.99 -24.37 11.54
C PRO A 37 12.66 -22.87 11.51
N GLN A 38 13.48 -22.05 12.16
CA GLN A 38 13.28 -20.61 12.23
C GLN A 38 14.19 -19.82 11.28
N PRO A 39 13.74 -18.67 10.77
CA PRO A 39 14.60 -17.74 10.03
C PRO A 39 15.76 -17.23 10.90
N PRO A 40 16.99 -17.08 10.36
CA PRO A 40 18.16 -16.63 11.14
C PRO A 40 18.03 -15.24 11.80
N ALA A 41 17.11 -14.41 11.29
CA ALA A 41 16.85 -13.07 11.81
C ALA A 41 15.81 -13.04 12.94
N ASP A 42 15.08 -14.14 13.15
CA ASP A 42 14.13 -14.28 14.25
C ASP A 42 14.86 -14.85 15.47
N THR A 43 14.70 -14.16 16.60
CA THR A 43 15.34 -14.54 17.87
C THR A 43 14.33 -15.06 18.90
N ASN A 44 13.05 -15.08 18.55
CA ASN A 44 12.02 -15.60 19.42
C ASN A 44 12.08 -17.12 19.49
N ILE A 45 11.81 -17.68 20.67
CA ILE A 45 11.57 -19.12 20.81
C ILE A 45 10.07 -19.33 20.91
N TYR A 46 9.53 -20.16 20.01
CA TYR A 46 8.10 -20.38 19.88
C TYR A 46 7.68 -21.73 20.45
N SER A 47 6.47 -21.77 21.01
CA SER A 47 5.73 -23.01 21.26
C SER A 47 4.61 -23.13 20.24
N TYR A 48 4.46 -24.30 19.65
CA TYR A 48 3.52 -24.55 18.56
C TYR A 48 2.40 -25.46 19.04
N GLY A 49 1.16 -25.16 18.65
CA GLY A 49 0.06 -26.07 18.94
C GLY A 49 -1.26 -25.68 18.31
N ARG A 50 -2.33 -26.29 18.80
CA ARG A 50 -3.70 -26.09 18.33
C ARG A 50 -4.63 -25.70 19.46
N VAL A 51 -5.53 -24.75 19.20
CA VAL A 51 -6.65 -24.44 20.08
C VAL A 51 -7.94 -24.44 19.26
N GLY A 52 -8.79 -25.42 19.51
CA GLY A 52 -9.97 -25.74 18.71
C GLY A 52 -9.57 -26.00 17.26
N VAL A 53 -9.95 -25.07 16.40
CA VAL A 53 -9.72 -25.10 14.95
C VAL A 53 -8.55 -24.23 14.49
N HIS A 54 -7.85 -23.57 15.41
CA HIS A 54 -6.79 -22.63 15.09
C HIS A 54 -5.42 -23.23 15.42
N ASN A 55 -4.49 -23.19 14.47
CA ASN A 55 -3.08 -23.39 14.75
C ASN A 55 -2.52 -22.11 15.39
N VAL A 56 -1.98 -22.26 16.60
CA VAL A 56 -1.50 -21.20 17.47
C VAL A 56 0.02 -21.29 17.57
N VAL A 57 0.68 -20.15 17.43
CA VAL A 57 2.10 -20.00 17.76
C VAL A 57 2.23 -19.06 18.95
N ALA A 58 2.86 -19.53 20.02
CA ALA A 58 3.04 -18.80 21.25
C ALA A 58 4.49 -18.37 21.44
N ALA A 59 4.74 -17.16 21.96
CA ALA A 59 6.06 -16.69 22.34
C ALA A 59 6.03 -15.98 23.69
N CYS A 60 7.10 -16.14 24.46
CA CYS A 60 7.33 -15.36 25.68
C CYS A 60 8.33 -14.24 25.41
N LEU A 61 8.19 -13.13 26.12
CA LEU A 61 9.20 -12.07 26.15
C LEU A 61 10.56 -12.61 26.67
N PRO A 62 11.68 -12.02 26.24
CA PRO A 62 13.01 -12.44 26.70
C PRO A 62 13.11 -12.42 28.23
N ALA A 63 13.70 -13.46 28.82
CA ALA A 63 13.84 -13.58 30.26
C ALA A 63 14.45 -12.31 30.90
N GLY A 64 13.79 -11.78 31.93
CA GLY A 64 14.20 -10.56 32.62
C GLY A 64 13.89 -9.25 31.90
N ARG A 65 13.27 -9.28 30.71
CA ARG A 65 12.86 -8.08 29.95
C ARG A 65 11.34 -8.04 29.82
N MET A 66 10.73 -7.00 30.36
CA MET A 66 9.29 -6.73 30.27
C MET A 66 9.06 -5.32 29.69
N GLY A 67 7.80 -4.97 29.43
CA GLY A 67 7.42 -3.65 28.95
C GLY A 67 7.21 -3.57 27.44
N ASN A 68 6.91 -2.37 26.96
CA ASN A 68 6.49 -2.13 25.57
C ASN A 68 7.54 -2.55 24.52
N ASN A 69 8.82 -2.26 24.76
CA ASN A 69 9.86 -2.46 23.74
C ASN A 69 10.13 -3.95 23.45
N PRO A 70 10.39 -4.82 24.45
CA PRO A 70 10.53 -6.25 24.19
C PRO A 70 9.26 -6.84 23.55
N ALA A 71 8.09 -6.42 24.02
CA ALA A 71 6.82 -6.91 23.50
C ALA A 71 6.64 -6.56 22.01
N ALA A 72 6.99 -5.34 21.60
CA ALA A 72 6.95 -4.90 20.20
C ALA A 72 7.92 -5.70 19.31
N VAL A 73 9.13 -6.01 19.82
CA VAL A 73 10.13 -6.81 19.08
C VAL A 73 9.61 -8.24 18.87
N VAL A 74 9.13 -8.89 19.92
CA VAL A 74 8.57 -10.25 19.85
C VAL A 74 7.43 -10.31 18.83
N ALA A 75 6.46 -9.39 18.94
CA ALA A 75 5.31 -9.35 18.05
C ALA A 75 5.70 -9.06 16.58
N SER A 76 6.68 -8.17 16.36
CA SER A 76 7.16 -7.85 15.01
C SER A 76 7.87 -9.03 14.35
N GLN A 77 8.74 -9.72 15.08
CA GLN A 77 9.43 -10.92 14.59
C GLN A 77 8.43 -12.07 14.35
N MET A 78 7.50 -12.30 15.28
CA MET A 78 6.42 -13.28 15.12
C MET A 78 5.60 -13.03 13.86
N ARG A 79 5.18 -11.79 13.61
CA ARG A 79 4.44 -11.46 12.39
C ARG A 79 5.28 -11.65 11.12
N SER A 80 6.59 -11.43 11.19
CA SER A 80 7.49 -11.64 10.07
C SER A 80 7.67 -13.13 9.75
N SER A 81 7.75 -13.98 10.77
CA SER A 81 8.01 -15.43 10.62
C SER A 81 6.74 -16.23 10.28
N PHE A 82 5.57 -15.73 10.67
CA PHE A 82 4.28 -16.39 10.45
C PHE A 82 3.38 -15.51 9.56
N PRO A 83 3.46 -15.65 8.23
CA PRO A 83 2.79 -14.74 7.30
C PRO A 83 1.27 -14.85 7.29
N SER A 84 0.72 -15.98 7.78
CA SER A 84 -0.72 -16.26 7.79
C SER A 84 -1.43 -15.88 9.08
N LEU A 85 -0.75 -15.17 10.00
CA LEU A 85 -1.37 -14.70 11.24
C LEU A 85 -2.51 -13.72 10.93
N ARG A 86 -3.72 -14.10 11.33
CA ARG A 86 -4.94 -13.30 11.16
C ARG A 86 -5.07 -12.23 12.23
N PHE A 87 -4.69 -12.58 13.46
CA PHE A 87 -4.73 -11.73 14.64
C PHE A 87 -3.86 -12.33 15.73
N GLY A 88 -3.57 -11.52 16.74
CA GLY A 88 -2.90 -11.94 17.95
C GLY A 88 -3.78 -11.90 19.19
N VAL A 89 -3.29 -12.52 20.25
CA VAL A 89 -3.78 -12.34 21.62
C VAL A 89 -2.57 -12.06 22.51
N LEU A 90 -2.68 -11.00 23.31
CA LEU A 90 -1.72 -10.71 24.38
C LEU A 90 -2.36 -11.18 25.68
N VAL A 91 -1.87 -12.29 26.21
CA VAL A 91 -2.48 -12.98 27.34
C VAL A 91 -1.49 -13.03 28.48
N GLY A 92 -1.96 -12.71 29.68
CA GLY A 92 -1.15 -12.82 30.86
C GLY A 92 -1.83 -12.28 32.09
N ILE A 93 -1.05 -11.79 33.05
CA ILE A 93 -1.57 -11.25 34.29
C ILE A 93 -1.70 -9.73 34.23
N GLY A 94 -2.70 -9.21 34.93
CA GLY A 94 -2.94 -7.79 35.14
C GLY A 94 -3.22 -7.48 36.60
N ARG A 95 -3.37 -6.20 36.88
CA ARG A 95 -3.62 -5.68 38.23
C ARG A 95 -4.98 -4.98 38.24
N GLY A 96 -5.94 -5.53 38.96
CA GLY A 96 -7.34 -5.12 38.90
C GLY A 96 -7.58 -3.76 39.55
N VAL A 97 -8.63 -3.08 39.10
CA VAL A 97 -9.11 -1.82 39.65
C VAL A 97 -10.58 -2.02 40.08
N PRO A 98 -10.83 -2.46 41.33
CA PRO A 98 -12.18 -2.63 41.82
C PRO A 98 -12.90 -1.29 41.92
N SER A 99 -14.22 -1.28 41.68
CA SER A 99 -15.10 -0.12 41.83
C SER A 99 -16.50 -0.58 42.24
N ASP A 100 -17.36 0.35 42.63
CA ASP A 100 -18.76 0.04 42.96
C ASP A 100 -19.53 -0.56 41.77
N GLU A 101 -19.16 -0.18 40.55
CA GLU A 101 -19.75 -0.72 39.31
C GLU A 101 -19.16 -2.08 38.92
N HIS A 102 -17.89 -2.32 39.26
CA HIS A 102 -17.14 -3.51 38.87
C HIS A 102 -16.40 -4.09 40.08
N ASP A 103 -17.03 -5.06 40.75
CA ASP A 103 -16.42 -5.85 41.82
C ASP A 103 -15.39 -6.84 41.24
N ILE A 104 -14.25 -6.33 40.80
CA ILE A 104 -13.14 -7.12 40.25
C ILE A 104 -12.40 -7.82 41.41
N ARG A 105 -12.16 -9.13 41.26
CA ARG A 105 -11.50 -9.99 42.24
C ARG A 105 -10.27 -10.69 41.70
N LEU A 106 -9.44 -11.24 42.59
CA LEU A 106 -8.28 -12.02 42.18
C LEU A 106 -8.73 -13.30 41.48
N GLY A 107 -8.06 -13.65 40.38
CA GLY A 107 -8.45 -14.75 39.49
C GLY A 107 -9.46 -14.36 38.39
N ASP A 108 -10.17 -13.24 38.52
CA ASP A 108 -11.06 -12.76 37.46
C ASP A 108 -10.29 -12.39 36.19
N VAL A 109 -11.00 -12.24 35.08
CA VAL A 109 -10.41 -11.93 33.78
C VAL A 109 -10.94 -10.61 33.25
N VAL A 110 -10.05 -9.69 32.89
CA VAL A 110 -10.35 -8.45 32.19
C VAL A 110 -9.94 -8.58 30.74
N ILE A 111 -10.85 -8.25 29.83
CA ILE A 111 -10.66 -8.32 28.38
C ILE A 111 -10.80 -6.92 27.79
N SER A 112 -9.84 -6.52 26.94
CA SER A 112 -9.85 -5.19 26.34
C SER A 112 -11.04 -5.00 25.40
N GLN A 113 -11.83 -3.94 25.64
CA GLN A 113 -12.98 -3.59 24.81
C GLN A 113 -13.04 -2.07 24.56
N PRO A 114 -13.21 -1.63 23.31
CA PRO A 114 -13.41 -0.22 23.00
C PRO A 114 -14.53 0.41 23.83
N THR A 115 -14.23 1.48 24.55
CA THR A 115 -15.16 2.18 25.44
C THR A 115 -14.85 3.67 25.40
N GLY A 116 -15.87 4.52 25.25
CA GLY A 116 -15.71 5.97 25.18
C GLY A 116 -14.71 6.40 24.09
N LEU A 117 -13.64 7.07 24.50
CA LEU A 117 -12.57 7.58 23.62
C LEU A 117 -11.39 6.60 23.45
N HIS A 118 -11.50 5.35 23.93
CA HIS A 118 -10.38 4.42 24.00
C HIS A 118 -10.67 3.16 23.17
N GLY A 119 -9.66 2.70 22.41
CA GLY A 119 -9.74 1.47 21.60
C GLY A 119 -9.74 0.16 22.44
N GLY A 120 -9.93 0.25 23.76
CA GLY A 120 -9.86 -0.88 24.69
C GLY A 120 -8.53 -0.98 25.45
N VAL A 121 -7.48 -0.33 24.95
CA VAL A 121 -6.22 -0.13 25.68
C VAL A 121 -5.85 1.34 25.65
N VAL A 122 -5.34 1.84 26.77
CA VAL A 122 -4.85 3.21 26.92
C VAL A 122 -3.45 3.22 27.49
N GLN A 123 -2.51 3.90 26.82
CA GLN A 123 -1.20 4.14 27.43
C GLN A 123 -1.31 5.30 28.43
N PHE A 124 -1.23 4.99 29.73
CA PHE A 124 -1.49 5.96 30.80
C PHE A 124 -0.29 6.85 31.13
N ASP A 125 0.93 6.39 30.82
CA ASP A 125 2.19 7.06 31.15
C ASP A 125 2.81 7.85 29.98
N PHE A 126 2.08 7.99 28.87
CA PHE A 126 2.55 8.66 27.67
C PHE A 126 1.79 9.93 27.36
N GLY A 127 2.52 11.05 27.27
CA GLY A 127 1.96 12.35 26.96
C GLY A 127 2.87 13.48 27.45
N LYS A 128 2.28 14.67 27.58
CA LYS A 128 2.96 15.87 28.09
C LYS A 128 2.63 16.07 29.55
N THR A 129 3.65 16.13 30.40
CA THR A 129 3.49 16.46 31.83
C THR A 129 3.16 17.95 31.96
N GLY A 130 2.01 18.26 32.56
CA GLY A 130 1.58 19.61 32.90
C GLY A 130 2.27 20.16 34.16
N LEU A 131 2.01 21.43 34.46
CA LEU A 131 2.57 22.12 35.65
C LEU A 131 2.13 21.49 36.98
N ASP A 132 1.01 20.76 36.97
CA ASP A 132 0.44 20.01 38.10
C ASP A 132 0.97 18.57 38.20
N GLY A 133 1.94 18.20 37.35
CA GLY A 133 2.48 16.84 37.27
C GLY A 133 1.55 15.84 36.57
N ARG A 134 0.40 16.27 36.03
CA ARG A 134 -0.53 15.38 35.31
C ARG A 134 -0.09 15.19 33.87
N ILE A 135 -0.26 13.98 33.35
CA ILE A 135 0.08 13.66 31.96
C ILE A 135 -1.13 13.96 31.07
N THR A 136 -1.00 14.97 30.23
CA THR A 136 -1.93 15.21 29.12
C THR A 136 -1.58 14.27 27.98
N ARG A 137 -2.45 13.30 27.72
CA ARG A 137 -2.21 12.29 26.68
C ARG A 137 -2.17 12.90 25.28
N THR A 138 -1.18 12.49 24.49
CA THR A 138 -1.01 12.91 23.09
C THR A 138 -0.93 11.68 22.18
N GLY A 139 -2.08 11.04 21.94
CA GLY A 139 -2.17 9.89 21.03
C GLY A 139 -3.22 8.86 21.44
N SER A 140 -3.51 7.93 20.54
CA SER A 140 -4.44 6.81 20.72
C SER A 140 -3.79 5.49 20.29
N LEU A 141 -4.21 4.41 20.94
CA LEU A 141 -3.89 3.05 20.52
C LEU A 141 -5.04 2.51 19.66
N ASN A 142 -4.71 1.69 18.66
CA ASN A 142 -5.71 1.03 17.82
C ASN A 142 -6.63 0.11 18.64
N ALA A 143 -7.83 -0.11 18.11
CA ALA A 143 -8.76 -1.11 18.65
C ALA A 143 -8.42 -2.53 18.17
N PRO A 144 -8.81 -3.58 18.92
CA PRO A 144 -8.73 -4.95 18.45
C PRO A 144 -9.45 -5.14 17.09
N PRO A 145 -8.98 -6.06 16.23
CA PRO A 145 -9.64 -6.42 14.97
C PRO A 145 -11.12 -6.75 15.15
N THR A 146 -11.95 -6.40 14.15
CA THR A 146 -13.41 -6.64 14.18
C THR A 146 -13.77 -8.10 14.43
N ILE A 147 -12.98 -9.06 13.93
CA ILE A 147 -13.23 -10.49 14.20
C ILE A 147 -13.13 -10.84 15.69
N LEU A 148 -12.18 -10.23 16.40
CA LEU A 148 -12.01 -10.40 17.85
C LEU A 148 -13.13 -9.69 18.61
N LEU A 149 -13.55 -8.49 18.16
CA LEU A 149 -14.68 -7.77 18.75
C LEU A 149 -16.01 -8.52 18.57
N ASN A 150 -16.24 -9.13 17.40
CA ASN A 150 -17.40 -9.98 17.15
C ASN A 150 -17.39 -11.24 18.03
N ALA A 151 -16.22 -11.86 18.19
CA ALA A 151 -16.05 -12.99 19.10
C ALA A 151 -16.31 -12.58 20.55
N LEU A 152 -15.87 -11.39 20.95
CA LEU A 152 -16.09 -10.83 22.28
C LEU A 152 -17.58 -10.59 22.56
N ALA A 153 -18.32 -10.03 21.60
CA ALA A 153 -19.76 -9.84 21.71
C ALA A 153 -20.49 -11.19 21.93
N LYS A 154 -20.07 -12.23 21.20
CA LYS A 154 -20.62 -13.59 21.36
C LYS A 154 -20.19 -14.25 22.68
N LEU A 155 -18.96 -14.03 23.14
CA LEU A 155 -18.49 -14.49 24.45
C LEU A 155 -19.33 -13.89 25.57
N ARG A 156 -19.54 -12.57 25.54
CA ARG A 156 -20.41 -11.86 26.50
C ARG A 156 -21.85 -12.35 26.46
N ALA A 157 -22.40 -12.62 25.28
CA ALA A 157 -23.73 -13.20 25.14
C ALA A 157 -23.83 -14.63 25.72
N ASN A 158 -22.77 -15.43 25.61
CA ASN A 158 -22.71 -16.75 26.23
C ASN A 158 -22.57 -16.66 27.75
N ASP A 159 -21.77 -15.72 28.25
CA ASP A 159 -21.56 -15.49 29.67
C ASP A 159 -22.86 -15.11 30.38
N LEU A 160 -23.61 -14.16 29.82
CA LEU A 160 -24.95 -13.80 30.31
C LEU A 160 -25.95 -14.96 30.32
N ARG A 161 -25.70 -16.01 29.54
CA ARG A 161 -26.53 -17.22 29.47
C ARG A 161 -26.01 -18.36 30.34
N GLY A 162 -24.93 -18.15 31.10
CA GLY A 162 -24.25 -19.22 31.85
C GLY A 162 -23.70 -20.33 30.95
N LYS A 163 -23.34 -19.98 29.71
CA LYS A 163 -22.78 -20.90 28.70
C LYS A 163 -21.27 -20.78 28.57
N THR A 164 -20.63 -20.01 29.44
CA THR A 164 -19.18 -19.94 29.54
C THR A 164 -18.62 -21.15 30.28
N HIS A 165 -17.45 -21.62 29.86
CA HIS A 165 -16.83 -22.86 30.35
C HIS A 165 -15.38 -22.66 30.81
N VAL A 166 -15.02 -21.44 31.20
CA VAL A 166 -13.69 -21.11 31.75
C VAL A 166 -13.32 -22.06 32.90
N GLY A 167 -14.22 -22.30 33.85
CA GLY A 167 -14.01 -23.22 34.96
C GLY A 167 -13.70 -24.66 34.52
N ASN A 168 -14.33 -25.14 33.44
CA ASN A 168 -14.05 -26.47 32.88
C ASN A 168 -12.65 -26.51 32.25
N HIS A 169 -12.23 -25.44 31.57
CA HIS A 169 -10.89 -25.37 30.99
C HIS A 169 -9.80 -25.35 32.06
N LEU A 170 -10.08 -24.82 33.26
CA LEU A 170 -9.14 -24.85 34.38
C LEU A 170 -8.82 -26.26 34.88
N SER A 171 -9.63 -27.28 34.55
CA SER A 171 -9.32 -28.67 34.92
C SER A 171 -8.03 -29.18 34.27
N ALA A 172 -7.57 -28.56 33.17
CA ALA A 172 -6.27 -28.89 32.56
C ALA A 172 -5.08 -28.61 33.49
N PHE A 173 -5.27 -27.77 34.51
CA PHE A 173 -4.26 -27.44 35.50
C PHE A 173 -4.34 -28.32 36.76
N SER A 174 -5.23 -29.31 36.83
CA SER A 174 -5.44 -30.11 38.04
C SER A 174 -4.19 -30.88 38.51
N THR A 175 -3.29 -31.19 37.57
CA THR A 175 -2.00 -31.86 37.84
C THR A 175 -0.87 -30.88 38.14
N LEU A 176 -1.09 -29.58 37.94
CA LEU A 176 -0.10 -28.51 38.12
C LEU A 176 -0.47 -27.71 39.38
N GLN A 177 0.00 -28.19 40.54
CA GLN A 177 -0.34 -27.60 41.85
C GLN A 177 -0.04 -26.09 41.95
N GLU A 178 0.98 -25.60 41.23
CA GLU A 178 1.33 -24.18 41.19
C GLU A 178 0.20 -23.30 40.63
N PHE A 179 -0.64 -23.83 39.72
CA PHE A 179 -1.77 -23.13 39.10
C PHE A 179 -3.09 -23.29 39.85
N ALA A 180 -3.11 -23.99 40.99
CA ALA A 180 -4.32 -24.15 41.80
C ALA A 180 -4.81 -22.79 42.34
N CYS A 181 -6.13 -22.65 42.49
CA CYS A 181 -6.71 -21.47 43.12
C CYS A 181 -6.17 -21.35 44.56
N PRO A 182 -5.57 -20.21 44.95
CA PRO A 182 -5.02 -20.04 46.31
C PRO A 182 -6.05 -20.08 47.44
N GLY A 183 -7.36 -20.02 47.12
CA GLY A 183 -8.45 -19.93 48.08
C GLY A 183 -9.04 -18.52 48.15
N TRP A 184 -10.36 -18.42 48.28
CA TRP A 184 -11.08 -17.13 48.28
C TRP A 184 -10.84 -16.32 49.55
N GLU A 185 -10.46 -16.99 50.64
CA GLU A 185 -9.97 -16.36 51.86
C GLU A 185 -8.67 -15.58 51.66
N GLN A 186 -7.91 -15.89 50.60
CA GLN A 186 -6.69 -15.18 50.20
C GLN A 186 -6.97 -14.01 49.25
N ASP A 187 -8.23 -13.78 48.88
CA ASP A 187 -8.66 -12.62 48.10
C ASP A 187 -9.02 -11.45 49.03
N THR A 188 -8.00 -10.71 49.44
CA THR A 188 -8.13 -9.56 50.35
C THR A 188 -7.96 -8.24 49.58
N LEU A 189 -8.97 -7.37 49.67
CA LEU A 189 -8.92 -6.00 49.17
C LEU A 189 -8.79 -5.04 50.35
N TYR A 190 -7.77 -4.19 50.33
CA TYR A 190 -7.55 -3.15 51.33
C TYR A 190 -8.11 -1.82 50.85
N ALA A 191 -8.53 -0.97 51.80
CA ALA A 191 -8.93 0.41 51.52
C ALA A 191 -7.79 1.18 50.84
N ALA A 192 -8.11 2.10 49.93
CA ALA A 192 -7.11 2.82 49.14
C ALA A 192 -6.13 3.65 50.00
N SER A 193 -6.55 4.07 51.20
CA SER A 193 -5.71 4.78 52.18
C SER A 193 -4.87 3.88 53.08
N SER A 194 -5.04 2.56 52.98
CA SER A 194 -4.36 1.59 53.84
C SER A 194 -2.85 1.59 53.59
N GLN A 195 -2.07 1.61 54.67
CA GLN A 195 -0.62 1.57 54.61
C GLN A 195 -0.11 0.14 54.73
N HIS A 196 0.63 -0.31 53.71
CA HIS A 196 1.29 -1.60 53.76
C HIS A 196 2.48 -1.57 54.73
N VAL A 197 2.54 -2.53 55.64
CA VAL A 197 3.71 -2.73 56.52
C VAL A 197 4.80 -3.45 55.73
N LEU A 198 5.96 -2.82 55.60
CA LEU A 198 7.09 -3.30 54.80
C LEU A 198 7.39 -4.80 55.06
N GLY A 199 7.23 -5.60 54.01
CA GLY A 199 7.42 -7.05 54.05
C GLY A 199 6.94 -7.75 52.77
N PRO A 200 7.19 -9.06 52.61
CA PRO A 200 6.75 -9.81 51.44
C PRO A 200 5.27 -10.24 51.50
N THR A 201 4.61 -10.09 52.65
CA THR A 201 3.23 -10.52 52.90
C THR A 201 2.42 -9.41 53.57
N CYS A 202 1.10 -9.60 53.64
CA CYS A 202 0.20 -8.69 54.34
C CYS A 202 -0.17 -9.16 55.75
N ALA A 203 0.55 -10.13 56.32
CA ALA A 203 0.24 -10.71 57.63
C ALA A 203 0.32 -9.70 58.79
N GLN A 204 1.06 -8.61 58.61
CA GLN A 204 1.22 -7.53 59.58
C GLN A 204 0.40 -6.28 59.22
N CYS A 205 -0.37 -6.31 58.13
CA CYS A 205 -1.22 -5.19 57.73
C CYS A 205 -2.49 -5.16 58.58
N SER A 206 -3.05 -3.96 58.77
CA SER A 206 -4.25 -3.75 59.57
C SER A 206 -5.44 -4.51 58.97
N GLN A 207 -6.08 -5.37 59.78
CA GLN A 207 -7.29 -6.08 59.38
C GLN A 207 -8.50 -5.13 59.30
N ASP A 208 -8.46 -4.01 60.02
CA ASP A 208 -9.53 -3.00 60.02
C ASP A 208 -9.63 -2.26 58.67
N ASP A 209 -8.55 -2.28 57.87
CA ASP A 209 -8.50 -1.66 56.55
C ASP A 209 -9.03 -2.58 55.44
N ILE A 210 -9.44 -3.80 55.75
CA ILE A 210 -9.98 -4.74 54.76
C ILE A 210 -11.40 -4.30 54.37
N VAL A 211 -11.61 -4.13 53.06
CA VAL A 211 -12.91 -3.78 52.51
C VAL A 211 -13.84 -5.00 52.59
N PRO A 212 -14.96 -4.93 53.33
CA PRO A 212 -15.91 -6.03 53.39
C PRO A 212 -16.57 -6.21 52.03
N ARG A 213 -16.56 -7.44 51.51
CA ARG A 213 -17.18 -7.81 50.23
C ARG A 213 -18.13 -8.98 50.41
N HIS A 214 -19.28 -8.94 49.74
CA HIS A 214 -20.24 -10.03 49.78
C HIS A 214 -19.69 -11.31 49.13
N ALA A 215 -20.07 -12.47 49.64
CA ALA A 215 -19.72 -13.75 49.00
C ALA A 215 -20.37 -13.83 47.60
N ARG A 216 -19.61 -14.27 46.59
CA ARG A 216 -20.17 -14.55 45.26
C ARG A 216 -20.95 -15.85 45.29
N ALA A 217 -21.93 -15.95 44.39
CA ALA A 217 -22.76 -17.15 44.25
C ALA A 217 -21.97 -18.37 43.76
N THR A 218 -20.92 -18.15 42.96
CA THR A 218 -20.03 -19.21 42.46
C THR A 218 -18.56 -18.85 42.72
N PRO A 219 -17.69 -19.87 42.84
CA PRO A 219 -16.24 -19.69 42.88
C PRO A 219 -15.64 -19.57 41.48
N ASP A 220 -16.43 -19.31 40.43
CA ASP A 220 -15.88 -19.21 39.08
C ASP A 220 -15.33 -17.80 38.82
N PRO A 221 -14.24 -17.67 38.03
CA PRO A 221 -13.76 -16.37 37.57
C PRO A 221 -14.84 -15.61 36.79
N VAL A 222 -14.97 -14.32 37.07
CA VAL A 222 -15.89 -13.42 36.36
C VAL A 222 -15.17 -12.71 35.22
N LEU A 223 -15.87 -12.55 34.09
CA LEU A 223 -15.36 -11.87 32.90
C LEU A 223 -15.78 -10.40 32.87
N PHE A 224 -14.80 -9.51 32.79
CA PHE A 224 -15.01 -8.07 32.69
C PHE A 224 -14.53 -7.54 31.34
N PHE A 225 -15.28 -6.61 30.75
CA PHE A 225 -15.05 -6.11 29.40
C PHE A 225 -14.91 -4.59 29.43
N GLY A 226 -13.74 -4.05 29.12
CA GLY A 226 -13.54 -2.60 29.17
C GLY A 226 -12.11 -2.15 28.91
N THR A 227 -11.79 -0.93 29.35
CA THR A 227 -10.49 -0.30 29.09
C THR A 227 -9.41 -0.85 30.01
N ILE A 228 -8.27 -1.23 29.41
CA ILE A 228 -7.05 -1.64 30.12
C ILE A 228 -5.99 -0.54 30.03
N ALA A 229 -5.42 -0.14 31.16
CA ALA A 229 -4.31 0.81 31.20
C ALA A 229 -2.96 0.10 31.04
N SER A 230 -2.19 0.55 30.06
CA SER A 230 -0.88 0.03 29.69
C SER A 230 0.23 1.04 29.97
N GLY A 231 1.38 0.61 30.45
CA GLY A 231 2.52 1.50 30.64
C GLY A 231 3.78 0.78 31.11
N ASN A 232 4.91 1.47 31.14
CA ASN A 232 6.19 0.92 31.58
C ASN A 232 6.39 1.01 33.10
N GLN A 233 5.43 1.60 33.83
CA GLN A 233 5.48 1.73 35.28
C GLN A 233 4.58 0.72 35.99
N VAL A 234 5.09 0.11 37.06
CA VAL A 234 4.29 -0.75 37.94
C VAL A 234 3.50 0.13 38.89
N MET A 235 2.17 0.17 38.73
CA MET A 235 1.27 0.81 39.70
C MET A 235 1.23 0.02 41.01
N LYS A 236 1.55 0.69 42.13
CA LYS A 236 1.49 0.16 43.50
C LYS A 236 0.84 1.13 44.49
N ASP A 237 0.28 2.23 44.00
CA ASP A 237 -0.29 3.28 44.83
C ASP A 237 -1.79 3.35 44.58
N ALA A 238 -2.59 2.88 45.53
CA ALA A 238 -4.05 2.79 45.37
C ALA A 238 -4.72 4.17 45.13
N PRO A 239 -4.31 5.27 45.81
CA PRO A 239 -4.86 6.59 45.50
C PRO A 239 -4.55 7.04 44.06
N THR A 240 -3.32 6.82 43.58
CA THR A 240 -2.95 7.14 42.20
C THR A 240 -3.68 6.23 41.20
N ARG A 241 -3.84 4.94 41.50
CA ARG A 241 -4.64 3.99 40.72
C ARG A 241 -6.06 4.51 40.52
N ASP A 242 -6.73 4.89 41.61
CA ASP A 242 -8.13 5.35 41.58
C ASP A 242 -8.26 6.66 40.81
N ARG A 243 -7.33 7.60 41.04
CA ARG A 243 -7.29 8.85 40.27
C ARG A 243 -7.11 8.60 38.78
N ILE A 244 -6.15 7.77 38.37
CA ILE A 244 -5.93 7.45 36.96
C ILE A 244 -7.15 6.75 36.36
N SER A 245 -7.82 5.88 37.13
CA SER A 245 -9.05 5.25 36.68
C SER A 245 -10.14 6.27 36.39
N GLN A 246 -10.37 7.21 37.31
CA GLN A 246 -11.33 8.30 37.12
C GLN A 246 -10.96 9.19 35.92
N ASP A 247 -9.70 9.60 35.81
CA ASP A 247 -9.20 10.46 34.72
C ASP A 247 -9.37 9.79 33.33
N LEU A 248 -9.37 8.47 33.27
CA LEU A 248 -9.47 7.66 32.05
C LEU A 248 -10.87 7.03 31.83
N GLY A 249 -11.87 7.45 32.61
CA GLY A 249 -13.25 7.01 32.43
C GLY A 249 -13.53 5.58 32.89
N GLY A 250 -12.85 5.13 33.94
CA GLY A 250 -13.08 3.82 34.58
C GLY A 250 -12.30 2.68 33.91
N ILE A 251 -10.97 2.66 34.06
CA ILE A 251 -10.17 1.50 33.62
C ILE A 251 -10.40 0.32 34.57
N LEU A 252 -10.26 -0.90 34.04
CA LEU A 252 -10.53 -2.12 34.79
C LEU A 252 -9.26 -2.80 35.32
N CYS A 253 -8.12 -2.63 34.64
CA CYS A 253 -6.84 -3.13 35.12
C CYS A 253 -5.63 -2.37 34.56
N PHE A 254 -4.48 -2.55 35.21
CA PHE A 254 -3.16 -2.14 34.75
C PHE A 254 -2.35 -3.34 34.24
N GLU A 255 -1.68 -3.18 33.11
CA GLU A 255 -0.68 -4.11 32.56
C GLU A 255 0.48 -3.33 31.89
N MET A 256 1.49 -4.02 31.33
CA MET A 256 2.76 -3.36 30.95
C MET A 256 3.23 -3.55 29.51
N GLU A 257 2.53 -4.32 28.67
CA GLU A 257 3.05 -4.70 27.36
C GLU A 257 2.18 -4.17 26.20
N ALA A 258 0.87 -4.04 26.41
CA ALA A 258 -0.08 -3.82 25.31
C ALA A 258 0.20 -2.56 24.49
N ALA A 259 0.65 -1.46 25.11
CA ALA A 259 0.96 -0.21 24.41
C ALA A 259 2.05 -0.38 23.35
N GLY A 260 2.96 -1.34 23.51
CA GLY A 260 3.96 -1.69 22.48
C GLY A 260 3.39 -2.46 21.29
N LEU A 261 2.25 -3.14 21.47
CA LEU A 261 1.68 -4.06 20.48
C LEU A 261 0.54 -3.46 19.69
N MET A 262 -0.42 -2.78 20.33
CA MET A 262 -1.74 -2.48 19.75
C MET A 262 -1.69 -1.83 18.37
N ASN A 263 -0.70 -0.96 18.11
CA ASN A 263 -0.59 -0.26 16.84
C ASN A 263 0.05 -1.07 15.70
N ASN A 264 0.85 -2.08 16.03
CA ASN A 264 1.67 -2.82 15.08
C ASN A 264 1.34 -4.32 15.02
N PHE A 265 0.58 -4.85 15.97
CA PHE A 265 0.19 -6.25 16.05
C PHE A 265 -1.30 -6.28 16.38
N PRO A 266 -2.17 -6.59 15.39
CA PRO A 266 -3.61 -6.54 15.60
C PRO A 266 -4.03 -7.62 16.61
N CYS A 267 -4.26 -7.24 17.87
CA CYS A 267 -4.50 -8.19 18.94
C CYS A 267 -5.61 -7.76 19.92
N LEU A 268 -6.11 -8.75 20.66
CA LEU A 268 -6.93 -8.57 21.86
C LEU A 268 -6.06 -8.78 23.10
N VAL A 269 -6.33 -8.02 24.17
CA VAL A 269 -5.60 -8.16 25.43
C VAL A 269 -6.49 -8.83 26.46
N VAL A 270 -6.00 -9.91 27.07
CA VAL A 270 -6.71 -10.71 28.07
C VAL A 270 -5.85 -10.82 29.32
N ARG A 271 -6.32 -10.27 30.44
CA ARG A 271 -5.55 -10.18 31.67
C ARG A 271 -6.28 -10.84 32.83
N GLY A 272 -5.67 -11.89 33.40
CA GLY A 272 -6.11 -12.47 34.65
C GLY A 272 -5.61 -11.62 35.83
N ILE A 273 -6.45 -11.38 36.82
CA ILE A 273 -6.15 -10.43 37.89
C ILE A 273 -5.35 -11.10 39.01
N CYS A 274 -4.13 -10.60 39.25
CA CYS A 274 -3.20 -11.17 40.23
C CYS A 274 -2.92 -10.30 41.47
N ASN A 275 -3.33 -9.02 41.45
CA ASN A 275 -3.34 -8.09 42.59
C ASN A 275 -4.18 -6.85 42.23
N TYR A 276 -4.28 -5.88 43.14
CA TYR A 276 -5.14 -4.69 43.00
C TYR A 276 -4.40 -3.38 42.68
N ALA A 277 -3.21 -3.46 42.08
CA ALA A 277 -2.39 -2.30 41.72
C ALA A 277 -2.07 -1.37 42.92
N ASP A 278 -1.91 -1.97 44.11
CA ASP A 278 -1.65 -1.30 45.36
C ASP A 278 -0.36 -1.82 46.05
N ALA A 279 -0.11 -1.35 47.26
CA ALA A 279 1.07 -1.70 48.02
C ALA A 279 1.05 -3.15 48.54
N HIS A 280 -0.14 -3.76 48.66
CA HIS A 280 -0.38 -5.11 49.18
C HIS A 280 -0.10 -6.23 48.16
N LYS A 281 0.51 -5.90 47.02
CA LYS A 281 0.79 -6.88 45.96
C LYS A 281 1.63 -8.06 46.47
N ASN A 282 1.24 -9.26 46.08
CA ASN A 282 2.02 -10.49 46.26
C ASN A 282 2.04 -11.29 44.96
N LYS A 283 2.81 -12.39 44.92
CA LYS A 283 2.96 -13.23 43.72
C LYS A 283 2.08 -14.50 43.74
N GLN A 284 1.37 -14.77 44.83
CA GLN A 284 0.65 -16.02 45.07
C GLN A 284 -0.42 -16.29 43.99
N TRP A 285 -1.08 -15.24 43.52
CA TRP A 285 -2.15 -15.34 42.53
C TRP A 285 -1.67 -15.34 41.07
N GLN A 286 -0.38 -15.12 40.80
CA GLN A 286 0.10 -15.01 39.41
C GLN A 286 -0.13 -16.27 38.57
N PRO A 287 0.15 -17.49 39.06
CA PRO A 287 -0.10 -18.69 38.27
C PRO A 287 -1.59 -18.90 37.99
N TYR A 288 -2.44 -18.84 39.02
CA TYR A 288 -3.89 -18.99 38.85
C TYR A 288 -4.48 -17.93 37.91
N ALA A 289 -4.08 -16.67 38.05
CA ALA A 289 -4.49 -15.60 37.14
C ALA A 289 -4.03 -15.85 35.68
N ALA A 290 -2.82 -16.37 35.47
CA ALA A 290 -2.37 -16.76 34.15
C ALA A 290 -3.23 -17.89 33.56
N ALA A 291 -3.58 -18.89 34.38
CA ALA A 291 -4.49 -19.97 33.99
C ALA A 291 -5.89 -19.46 33.62
N THR A 292 -6.50 -18.56 34.41
CA THR A 292 -7.84 -18.04 34.10
C THR A 292 -7.84 -17.19 32.83
N ALA A 293 -6.80 -16.39 32.60
CA ALA A 293 -6.62 -15.64 31.35
C ALA A 293 -6.47 -16.55 30.13
N ALA A 294 -5.65 -17.59 30.24
CA ALA A 294 -5.43 -18.57 29.17
C ALA A 294 -6.71 -19.38 28.89
N ALA A 295 -7.42 -19.81 29.93
CA ALA A 295 -8.70 -20.53 29.82
C ALA A 295 -9.77 -19.69 29.12
N CYS A 296 -9.89 -18.40 29.49
CA CYS A 296 -10.78 -17.47 28.80
C CYS A 296 -10.37 -17.27 27.33
N THR A 297 -9.07 -17.20 27.05
CA THR A 297 -8.56 -17.08 25.68
C THR A 297 -8.90 -18.31 24.85
N LYS A 298 -8.74 -19.51 25.40
CA LYS A 298 -9.16 -20.76 24.75
C LYS A 298 -10.63 -20.73 24.37
N GLU A 299 -11.48 -20.30 25.28
CA GLU A 299 -12.92 -20.18 25.02
C GLU A 299 -13.23 -19.17 23.92
N LEU A 300 -12.59 -18.00 23.94
CA LEU A 300 -12.70 -17.00 22.88
C LEU A 300 -12.29 -17.57 21.52
N LEU A 301 -11.16 -18.28 21.44
CA LEU A 301 -10.68 -18.87 20.19
C LEU A 301 -11.64 -19.93 19.64
N ARG A 302 -12.33 -20.69 20.51
CA ARG A 302 -13.35 -21.67 20.09
C ARG A 302 -14.61 -21.02 19.52
N ILE A 303 -14.88 -19.76 19.85
CA ILE A 303 -16.00 -18.98 19.26
C ILE A 303 -15.68 -18.56 17.83
N ILE A 304 -14.41 -18.25 17.56
CA ILE A 304 -13.95 -17.78 16.25
C ILE A 304 -13.99 -18.96 15.29
N PRO A 305 -14.76 -18.88 14.19
CA PRO A 305 -14.83 -19.96 13.23
C PRO A 305 -13.46 -20.16 12.57
N GLN A 306 -13.19 -21.42 12.22
CA GLN A 306 -12.13 -21.73 11.27
C GLN A 306 -12.43 -20.94 10.01
N VAL A 307 -11.40 -20.36 9.40
CA VAL A 307 -11.56 -20.00 7.99
C VAL A 307 -11.79 -21.32 7.29
N VAL A 308 -13.00 -21.52 6.78
CA VAL A 308 -13.20 -22.53 5.75
C VAL A 308 -12.37 -22.02 4.59
N SER A 309 -11.12 -22.49 4.50
CA SER A 309 -10.54 -22.72 3.19
C SER A 309 -11.62 -23.54 2.50
N THR A 310 -12.34 -22.96 1.56
CA THR A 310 -13.34 -23.66 0.76
C THR A 310 -12.68 -24.95 0.28
N GLY A 311 -13.01 -26.07 0.94
CA GLY A 311 -12.45 -27.36 0.65
C GLY A 311 -12.94 -27.80 -0.72
N ASP A 312 -12.03 -28.38 -1.49
CA ASP A 312 -12.29 -29.29 -2.60
C ASP A 312 -13.19 -28.76 -3.74
N ASN A 313 -12.71 -27.73 -4.42
CA ASN A 313 -12.30 -28.02 -5.79
C ASN A 313 -10.78 -28.09 -5.75
N GLN A 314 -10.21 -29.20 -6.20
CA GLN A 314 -8.77 -29.44 -6.34
C GLN A 314 -8.00 -28.12 -6.61
N LYS A 315 -7.42 -27.55 -5.56
CA LYS A 315 -6.33 -26.60 -5.70
C LYS A 315 -5.19 -27.26 -4.94
N GLU A 316 -4.31 -27.86 -5.74
CA GLU A 316 -2.92 -28.14 -5.41
C GLU A 316 -2.34 -26.98 -4.58
N ASP A 317 -1.30 -27.26 -3.78
CA ASP A 317 -0.38 -26.26 -3.25
C ASP A 317 0.00 -25.27 -4.37
N LEU A 318 -0.75 -24.18 -4.48
CA LEU A 318 -0.47 -23.11 -5.42
C LEU A 318 -0.05 -21.95 -4.55
N ALA A 319 1.22 -21.60 -4.72
CA ALA A 319 1.82 -20.35 -4.29
C ALA A 319 0.82 -19.18 -4.41
N PRO A 320 0.95 -18.11 -3.60
CA PRO A 320 0.16 -16.90 -3.80
C PRO A 320 0.11 -16.59 -5.30
N GLU A 321 -1.10 -16.47 -5.87
CA GLU A 321 -1.26 -16.23 -7.32
C GLU A 321 -0.59 -14.88 -7.62
N ILE A 322 0.67 -14.94 -8.06
CA ILE A 322 1.44 -13.80 -8.50
C ILE A 322 0.98 -13.53 -9.92
N HIS A 323 0.36 -12.38 -10.11
CA HIS A 323 -0.15 -12.00 -11.42
C HIS A 323 0.85 -11.09 -12.10
N PHE A 324 1.32 -11.48 -13.28
CA PHE A 324 2.07 -10.61 -14.18
C PHE A 324 1.19 -10.26 -15.38
N MET A 325 0.38 -9.21 -15.22
CA MET A 325 -0.60 -8.75 -16.21
C MET A 325 -0.03 -7.58 -16.99
N VAL A 326 0.92 -7.87 -17.86
CA VAL A 326 1.53 -6.90 -18.77
C VAL A 326 1.17 -7.31 -20.20
N PRO A 327 0.46 -6.45 -20.97
CA PRO A 327 -0.07 -6.82 -22.28
C PRO A 327 1.00 -6.92 -23.37
N PHE A 328 2.26 -6.58 -23.05
CA PHE A 328 3.36 -6.51 -24.01
C PHE A 328 4.47 -7.48 -23.61
N GLY A 329 4.98 -8.24 -24.59
CA GLY A 329 6.15 -9.08 -24.41
C GLY A 329 7.43 -8.28 -24.12
N ARG A 330 8.37 -8.86 -23.36
CA ARG A 330 9.67 -8.23 -23.11
C ARG A 330 10.40 -8.02 -24.44
N ASN A 331 10.88 -6.81 -24.66
CA ASN A 331 11.62 -6.49 -25.86
C ASN A 331 13.09 -6.94 -25.73
N SER A 332 13.40 -8.17 -26.16
CA SER A 332 14.76 -8.71 -26.21
C SER A 332 15.69 -7.99 -27.20
N ASN A 333 15.12 -7.16 -28.08
CA ASN A 333 15.86 -6.40 -29.08
C ASN A 333 16.28 -5.02 -28.60
N PHE A 334 15.88 -4.57 -27.41
CA PHE A 334 16.30 -3.29 -26.85
C PHE A 334 17.79 -3.34 -26.44
N VAL A 335 18.63 -2.43 -26.95
CA VAL A 335 20.08 -2.41 -26.69
C VAL A 335 20.61 -0.99 -26.49
N GLY A 336 21.62 -0.85 -25.62
CA GLY A 336 22.48 0.33 -25.55
C GLY A 336 22.01 1.51 -24.69
N ARG A 337 20.89 1.35 -23.95
CA ARG A 337 20.41 2.38 -23.00
C ARG A 337 20.20 1.84 -21.59
N GLU A 338 21.15 1.09 -21.05
CA GLU A 338 21.05 0.40 -19.75
C GLU A 338 20.62 1.35 -18.60
N THR A 339 21.06 2.62 -18.63
CA THR A 339 20.69 3.66 -17.65
C THR A 339 19.28 4.24 -17.83
N VAL A 340 18.72 4.14 -19.04
CA VAL A 340 17.33 4.55 -19.37
C VAL A 340 16.38 3.36 -19.29
N LEU A 341 16.88 2.13 -19.47
CA LEU A 341 16.14 0.88 -19.38
C LEU A 341 15.52 0.66 -17.98
N GLU A 342 16.21 1.09 -16.92
CA GLU A 342 15.65 1.13 -15.56
C GLU A 342 14.43 2.05 -15.41
N ARG A 343 14.22 2.94 -16.39
CA ARG A 343 13.25 4.04 -16.35
C ARG A 343 12.10 3.84 -17.37
N ILE A 344 12.13 2.78 -18.16
CA ILE A 344 11.06 2.40 -19.10
C ILE A 344 10.14 1.43 -18.39
N ALA A 345 8.86 1.80 -18.23
CA ALA A 345 7.91 1.05 -17.41
C ALA A 345 7.78 -0.44 -17.77
N LEU A 346 7.84 -0.78 -19.07
CA LEU A 346 7.79 -2.18 -19.51
C LEU A 346 9.00 -2.98 -19.01
N GLU A 347 10.20 -2.46 -19.16
CA GLU A 347 11.40 -3.13 -18.65
C GLU A 347 11.43 -3.13 -17.12
N ALA A 348 10.95 -2.05 -16.47
CA ALA A 348 10.78 -2.01 -15.02
C ALA A 348 9.82 -3.11 -14.53
N ALA A 349 8.70 -3.34 -15.23
CA ALA A 349 7.78 -4.43 -14.93
C ALA A 349 8.47 -5.79 -14.98
N TYR A 350 9.17 -6.08 -16.09
CA TYR A 350 9.90 -7.35 -16.25
C TYR A 350 11.01 -7.54 -15.21
N ARG A 351 11.79 -6.50 -14.91
CA ARG A 351 12.83 -6.56 -13.88
C ARG A 351 12.28 -6.71 -12.47
N ILE A 352 11.13 -6.10 -12.17
CA ILE A 352 10.45 -6.27 -10.88
C ILE A 352 9.93 -7.70 -10.77
N ASN A 353 9.36 -8.25 -11.84
CA ASN A 353 8.94 -9.66 -11.87
C ASN A 353 10.14 -10.63 -11.69
N GLU A 354 11.32 -10.29 -12.23
CA GLU A 354 12.54 -11.09 -12.05
C GLU A 354 13.17 -10.97 -10.65
N LYS A 355 13.26 -9.74 -10.11
CA LYS A 355 13.92 -9.47 -8.81
C LYS A 355 13.01 -9.73 -7.62
N HIS A 356 11.71 -9.55 -7.80
CA HIS A 356 10.67 -9.67 -6.79
C HIS A 356 9.55 -10.55 -7.36
N PRO A 357 9.78 -11.86 -7.53
CA PRO A 357 8.77 -12.78 -8.04
C PRO A 357 7.55 -12.85 -7.11
N GLU A 358 7.65 -12.35 -5.87
CA GLU A 358 6.51 -12.22 -4.97
C GLU A 358 5.61 -11.01 -5.27
N CYS A 359 5.97 -10.15 -6.23
CA CYS A 359 5.25 -8.91 -6.55
C CYS A 359 4.31 -9.10 -7.74
N SER A 360 3.01 -8.86 -7.55
CA SER A 360 2.06 -8.82 -8.67
C SER A 360 2.18 -7.50 -9.44
N VAL A 361 2.18 -7.57 -10.77
CA VAL A 361 2.30 -6.40 -11.65
C VAL A 361 1.04 -6.28 -12.50
N PHE A 362 0.37 -5.15 -12.41
CA PHE A 362 -0.85 -4.84 -13.16
C PHE A 362 -0.63 -3.65 -14.08
N TRP A 363 -0.89 -3.81 -15.37
CA TRP A 363 -0.80 -2.74 -16.36
C TRP A 363 -2.18 -2.20 -16.69
N VAL A 364 -2.38 -0.90 -16.48
CA VAL A 364 -3.67 -0.22 -16.73
C VAL A 364 -3.48 0.92 -17.72
N PRO A 365 -4.11 0.84 -18.91
CA PRO A 365 -4.14 1.95 -19.86
C PRO A 365 -5.12 3.05 -19.41
N ALA A 366 -4.63 4.28 -19.26
CA ALA A 366 -5.44 5.48 -19.00
C ALA A 366 -5.74 6.25 -20.30
N VAL A 367 -6.18 5.52 -21.34
CA VAL A 367 -6.48 6.09 -22.67
C VAL A 367 -7.91 6.62 -22.74
N ASP A 368 -8.87 5.88 -22.19
CA ASP A 368 -10.26 6.28 -22.00
C ASP A 368 -10.86 5.55 -20.78
N ARG A 369 -12.10 5.91 -20.40
CA ARG A 369 -12.76 5.36 -19.20
C ARG A 369 -13.12 3.88 -19.33
N ASN A 370 -13.47 3.41 -20.53
CA ASN A 370 -13.90 2.04 -20.77
C ASN A 370 -12.69 1.10 -20.76
N ILE A 371 -11.59 1.47 -21.44
CA ILE A 371 -10.35 0.69 -21.42
C ILE A 371 -9.79 0.61 -20.00
N PHE A 372 -9.81 1.72 -19.25
CA PHE A 372 -9.38 1.73 -17.85
C PHE A 372 -10.24 0.81 -16.97
N GLU A 373 -11.57 0.86 -17.14
CA GLU A 373 -12.49 0.00 -16.40
C GLU A 373 -12.34 -1.48 -16.75
N ASN A 374 -12.18 -1.80 -18.04
CA ASN A 374 -11.91 -3.16 -18.49
C ASN A 374 -10.60 -3.70 -17.89
N ALA A 375 -9.53 -2.90 -17.86
CA ALA A 375 -8.29 -3.31 -17.20
C ALA A 375 -8.49 -3.58 -15.70
N TYR A 376 -9.28 -2.76 -15.00
CA TYR A 376 -9.67 -3.01 -13.61
C TYR A 376 -10.52 -4.27 -13.45
N ARG A 377 -11.38 -4.57 -14.43
CA ARG A 377 -12.18 -5.79 -14.46
C ARG A 377 -11.29 -7.00 -14.68
N ASP A 378 -10.35 -6.94 -15.61
CA ASP A 378 -9.43 -8.02 -15.96
C ASP A 378 -8.56 -8.41 -14.76
N PHE A 379 -7.93 -7.44 -14.08
CA PHE A 379 -7.14 -7.80 -12.92
C PHE A 379 -8.02 -8.14 -11.71
N GLY A 380 -9.22 -7.56 -11.59
CA GLY A 380 -10.16 -7.94 -10.55
C GLY A 380 -10.67 -9.39 -10.73
N LEU A 381 -10.89 -9.83 -11.96
CA LEU A 381 -11.16 -11.21 -12.37
C LEU A 381 -9.99 -12.13 -12.02
N ALA A 382 -8.77 -11.73 -12.36
CA ALA A 382 -7.56 -12.47 -12.03
C ALA A 382 -7.41 -12.67 -10.51
N LEU A 383 -7.72 -11.62 -9.74
CA LEU A 383 -7.73 -11.63 -8.28
C LEU A 383 -8.97 -12.26 -7.66
N ARG A 384 -9.94 -12.69 -8.48
CA ARG A 384 -11.20 -13.31 -8.05
C ARG A 384 -11.98 -12.42 -7.08
N LEU A 385 -12.02 -11.11 -7.33
CA LEU A 385 -12.67 -10.14 -6.46
C LEU A 385 -14.19 -10.38 -6.43
N PRO A 386 -14.82 -10.47 -5.25
CA PRO A 386 -16.25 -10.70 -5.15
C PRO A 386 -17.06 -9.59 -5.85
N GLY A 387 -17.95 -9.98 -6.75
CA GLY A 387 -18.82 -9.06 -7.48
C GLY A 387 -18.17 -8.34 -8.67
N ILE A 388 -16.93 -8.67 -9.04
CA ILE A 388 -16.26 -8.06 -10.21
C ILE A 388 -16.89 -8.47 -11.55
N ASP A 389 -17.62 -9.59 -11.55
CA ASP A 389 -18.27 -10.17 -12.74
C ASP A 389 -19.67 -9.59 -12.99
N ASP A 390 -20.19 -8.77 -12.08
CA ASP A 390 -21.48 -8.11 -12.27
C ASP A 390 -21.33 -6.96 -13.27
N ASP A 391 -22.16 -6.98 -14.32
CA ASP A 391 -22.22 -5.94 -15.35
C ASP A 391 -22.56 -4.55 -14.78
N LYS A 392 -23.22 -4.50 -13.61
CA LYS A 392 -23.58 -3.25 -12.92
C LYS A 392 -22.62 -2.89 -11.79
N ALA A 393 -21.59 -3.68 -11.54
CA ALA A 393 -20.63 -3.40 -10.48
C ALA A 393 -19.82 -2.13 -10.77
N ASP A 394 -19.52 -1.39 -9.71
CA ASP A 394 -18.48 -0.37 -9.74
C ASP A 394 -17.11 -1.04 -9.62
N VAL A 395 -16.69 -1.63 -10.74
CA VAL A 395 -15.42 -2.38 -10.88
C VAL A 395 -14.24 -1.57 -10.36
N LYS A 396 -14.20 -0.27 -10.69
CA LYS A 396 -13.09 0.61 -10.33
C LYS A 396 -12.97 0.75 -8.81
N ASN A 397 -14.10 0.97 -8.11
CA ASN A 397 -14.10 1.05 -6.65
C ASN A 397 -13.87 -0.31 -5.97
N LEU A 398 -14.37 -1.42 -6.53
CA LEU A 398 -14.10 -2.76 -6.01
C LEU A 398 -12.61 -3.07 -6.02
N ALA A 399 -11.95 -2.89 -7.16
CA ALA A 399 -10.52 -3.14 -7.31
C ALA A 399 -9.66 -2.16 -6.49
N LYS A 400 -10.01 -0.86 -6.48
CA LYS A 400 -9.37 0.14 -5.59
C LYS A 400 -9.43 -0.30 -4.13
N THR A 401 -10.62 -0.70 -3.67
CA THR A 401 -10.87 -1.08 -2.29
C THR A 401 -10.11 -2.35 -1.92
N ALA A 402 -10.07 -3.34 -2.81
CA ALA A 402 -9.34 -4.58 -2.61
C ALA A 402 -7.84 -4.33 -2.43
N LEU A 403 -7.23 -3.57 -3.34
CA LEU A 403 -5.82 -3.22 -3.28
C LEU A 403 -5.47 -2.35 -2.06
N SER A 404 -6.37 -1.45 -1.65
CA SER A 404 -6.16 -0.55 -0.51
C SER A 404 -6.38 -1.21 0.86
N LYS A 405 -7.20 -2.26 0.94
CA LYS A 405 -7.46 -3.01 2.18
C LYS A 405 -6.54 -4.21 2.37
N GLY A 406 -5.60 -4.44 1.45
CA GLY A 406 -4.69 -5.58 1.51
C GLY A 406 -5.36 -6.91 1.19
N ALA A 407 -6.38 -6.93 0.31
CA ALA A 407 -6.98 -8.18 -0.15
C ALA A 407 -5.98 -9.08 -0.89
N ILE A 408 -4.91 -8.48 -1.43
CA ILE A 408 -3.73 -9.19 -1.90
C ILE A 408 -2.69 -9.16 -0.77
N ASN A 409 -2.32 -10.33 -0.25
CA ASN A 409 -1.30 -10.49 0.78
C ASN A 409 0.15 -10.34 0.25
N THR A 410 0.31 -10.10 -1.05
CA THR A 410 1.59 -9.91 -1.72
C THR A 410 1.87 -8.44 -2.02
N LYS A 411 3.12 -8.13 -2.37
CA LYS A 411 3.47 -6.81 -2.91
C LYS A 411 2.79 -6.64 -4.27
N TRP A 412 2.42 -5.42 -4.62
CA TRP A 412 1.88 -5.15 -5.94
C TRP A 412 2.43 -3.84 -6.54
N LEU A 413 2.54 -3.83 -7.86
CA LEU A 413 2.87 -2.68 -8.68
C LEU A 413 1.71 -2.43 -9.65
N LEU A 414 1.16 -1.22 -9.61
CA LEU A 414 0.17 -0.75 -10.57
C LEU A 414 0.83 0.22 -11.54
N ILE A 415 0.88 -0.12 -12.82
CA ILE A 415 1.44 0.73 -13.88
C ILE A 415 0.29 1.42 -14.60
N ILE A 416 0.22 2.74 -14.48
CA ILE A 416 -0.76 3.57 -15.19
C ILE A 416 -0.09 4.13 -16.45
N ASP A 417 -0.46 3.58 -17.60
CA ASP A 417 0.07 3.98 -18.91
C ASP A 417 -0.78 5.07 -19.57
N ASN A 418 -0.15 5.98 -20.31
CA ASN A 418 -0.80 7.06 -21.05
C ASN A 418 -1.65 8.02 -20.22
N ALA A 419 -1.28 8.35 -18.98
CA ALA A 419 -1.98 9.33 -18.13
C ALA A 419 -1.75 10.80 -18.56
N HIS A 420 -2.00 11.13 -19.83
CA HIS A 420 -1.68 12.42 -20.45
C HIS A 420 -2.89 13.33 -20.64
N GLU A 421 -4.12 12.80 -20.66
CA GLU A 421 -5.34 13.58 -20.81
C GLU A 421 -5.79 14.15 -19.46
N THR A 422 -5.61 15.47 -19.25
CA THR A 422 -5.86 16.13 -17.95
C THR A 422 -7.30 15.92 -17.45
N ASP A 423 -8.33 16.13 -18.28
CA ASP A 423 -9.74 16.05 -17.84
C ASP A 423 -10.19 14.63 -17.52
N LEU A 424 -9.77 13.66 -18.33
CA LEU A 424 -10.03 12.26 -18.07
C LEU A 424 -9.35 11.80 -16.77
N PHE A 425 -8.07 12.13 -16.62
CA PHE A 425 -7.26 11.59 -15.53
C PHE A 425 -7.52 12.31 -14.20
N LEU A 426 -7.58 13.64 -14.19
CA LEU A 426 -7.75 14.46 -12.99
C LEU A 426 -9.21 14.82 -12.71
N GLY A 427 -10.11 14.57 -13.66
CA GLY A 427 -11.52 14.88 -13.54
C GLY A 427 -11.86 16.31 -13.96
N VAL A 428 -13.16 16.54 -14.06
CA VAL A 428 -13.80 17.84 -14.28
C VAL A 428 -14.76 18.09 -13.12
N PRO A 429 -15.24 19.32 -12.87
CA PRO A 429 -16.07 19.62 -11.70
C PRO A 429 -17.27 18.69 -11.47
N ASP A 430 -17.84 18.15 -12.54
CA ASP A 430 -19.03 17.30 -12.51
C ASP A 430 -18.75 15.79 -12.71
N ALA A 431 -17.48 15.36 -12.84
CA ALA A 431 -17.15 13.95 -13.04
C ALA A 431 -15.78 13.57 -12.46
N PRO A 432 -15.69 12.48 -11.68
CA PRO A 432 -14.44 12.04 -11.05
C PRO A 432 -13.38 11.68 -12.10
N GLY A 433 -12.13 11.96 -11.76
CA GLY A 433 -10.97 11.59 -12.56
C GLY A 433 -10.64 10.11 -12.41
N LEU A 434 -9.85 9.57 -13.34
CA LEU A 434 -9.27 8.23 -13.16
C LEU A 434 -8.35 8.15 -11.92
N CYS A 435 -7.73 9.27 -11.52
CA CYS A 435 -6.88 9.33 -10.33
C CYS A 435 -7.64 9.04 -9.03
N ASP A 436 -8.95 9.30 -8.99
CA ASP A 436 -9.79 9.05 -7.81
C ASP A 436 -9.96 7.55 -7.54
N TYR A 437 -9.65 6.70 -8.51
CA TYR A 437 -9.72 5.25 -8.40
C TYR A 437 -8.38 4.59 -8.05
N LEU A 438 -7.34 5.39 -7.80
CA LEU A 438 -6.02 4.86 -7.46
C LEU A 438 -6.02 4.25 -6.05
N PRO A 439 -5.49 3.04 -5.88
CA PRO A 439 -5.36 2.39 -4.58
C PRO A 439 -4.19 2.96 -3.77
N PHE A 440 -4.29 2.86 -2.44
CA PHE A 440 -3.22 3.25 -1.53
C PHE A 440 -3.01 2.16 -0.47
N HIS A 441 -1.81 1.58 -0.43
CA HIS A 441 -1.43 0.56 0.56
C HIS A 441 0.09 0.50 0.75
N ARG A 442 0.57 0.06 1.92
CA ARG A 442 2.02 -0.02 2.22
C ARG A 442 2.77 -1.07 1.40
N ASN A 443 2.07 -2.10 0.92
CA ASN A 443 2.63 -3.14 0.05
C ASN A 443 2.47 -2.82 -1.44
N GLY A 444 1.96 -1.63 -1.78
CA GLY A 444 1.62 -1.23 -3.13
C GLY A 444 2.42 -0.03 -3.61
N SER A 445 2.81 -0.05 -4.89
CA SER A 445 3.42 1.09 -5.57
C SER A 445 2.65 1.40 -6.85
N VAL A 446 2.57 2.68 -7.22
CA VAL A 446 1.96 3.12 -8.48
C VAL A 446 3.02 3.80 -9.34
N LEU A 447 3.21 3.32 -10.57
CA LEU A 447 4.11 3.91 -11.56
C LEU A 447 3.28 4.59 -12.66
N PHE A 448 3.51 5.88 -12.90
CA PHE A 448 2.81 6.64 -13.93
C PHE A 448 3.67 6.85 -15.17
N ILE A 449 3.06 6.72 -16.35
CA ILE A 449 3.66 7.08 -17.64
C ILE A 449 2.80 8.20 -18.23
N THR A 450 3.40 9.38 -18.36
CA THR A 450 2.71 10.54 -18.92
C THR A 450 3.65 11.43 -19.72
N ARG A 451 3.08 12.13 -20.70
CA ARG A 451 3.72 13.20 -21.45
C ARG A 451 3.29 14.59 -20.96
N ASN A 452 2.39 14.66 -19.97
CA ASN A 452 1.77 15.88 -19.52
C ASN A 452 2.31 16.32 -18.16
N HIS A 453 3.09 17.41 -18.16
CA HIS A 453 3.69 17.98 -16.94
C HIS A 453 2.65 18.49 -15.94
N GLU A 454 1.44 18.89 -16.39
CA GLU A 454 0.37 19.33 -15.48
C GLU A 454 -0.10 18.18 -14.59
N VAL A 455 -0.23 16.96 -15.15
CA VAL A 455 -0.61 15.76 -14.40
C VAL A 455 0.42 15.46 -13.32
N VAL A 456 1.71 15.58 -13.66
CA VAL A 456 2.82 15.35 -12.71
C VAL A 456 2.76 16.31 -11.52
N ILE A 457 2.54 17.60 -11.77
CA ILE A 457 2.43 18.60 -10.69
C ILE A 457 1.24 18.28 -9.78
N LYS A 458 0.07 17.94 -10.34
CA LYS A 458 -1.14 17.71 -9.54
C LYS A 458 -1.11 16.41 -8.73
N LEU A 459 -0.29 15.44 -9.12
CA LEU A 459 -0.07 14.21 -8.37
C LEU A 459 0.87 14.39 -7.16
N ASP A 460 1.38 15.61 -6.91
CA ASP A 460 2.29 15.95 -5.80
C ASP A 460 3.52 15.03 -5.70
N VAL A 461 4.02 14.57 -6.85
CA VAL A 461 5.21 13.72 -6.93
C VAL A 461 6.45 14.60 -6.79
N LEU A 462 7.36 14.24 -5.87
CA LEU A 462 8.60 14.98 -5.64
C LEU A 462 9.42 15.11 -6.94
N VAL A 463 9.66 16.36 -7.37
CA VAL A 463 10.25 16.69 -8.69
C VAL A 463 11.61 16.03 -8.94
N TYR A 464 12.39 15.77 -7.88
CA TYR A 464 13.70 15.12 -7.98
C TYR A 464 13.64 13.60 -8.23
N GLN A 465 12.46 12.98 -8.13
CA GLN A 465 12.25 11.55 -8.38
C GLN A 465 11.67 11.24 -9.76
N ILE A 466 11.62 12.22 -10.68
CA ILE A 466 11.06 12.01 -12.03
C ILE A 466 12.19 11.67 -13.02
N PRO A 467 12.37 10.40 -13.40
CA PRO A 467 13.28 10.05 -14.47
C PRO A 467 12.73 10.57 -15.81
N ARG A 468 13.36 11.59 -16.39
CA ARG A 468 13.07 12.00 -17.77
C ARG A 468 13.75 11.05 -18.75
N VAL A 469 13.00 10.57 -19.74
CA VAL A 469 13.53 9.79 -20.87
C VAL A 469 14.06 10.77 -21.91
N THR A 470 15.36 10.72 -22.19
CA THR A 470 15.99 11.58 -23.21
C THR A 470 15.85 10.99 -24.62
N GLU A 471 16.13 11.82 -25.61
CA GLU A 471 16.23 11.41 -27.02
C GLU A 471 17.28 10.32 -27.21
N MET A 472 17.11 9.52 -28.28
CA MET A 472 18.00 8.43 -28.64
C MET A 472 19.22 8.98 -29.38
N SER A 473 20.42 8.50 -29.05
CA SER A 473 21.64 8.87 -29.77
C SER A 473 21.71 8.23 -31.17
N GLU A 474 22.52 8.78 -32.07
CA GLU A 474 22.71 8.21 -33.42
C GLU A 474 23.21 6.75 -33.37
N THR A 475 24.04 6.42 -32.38
CA THR A 475 24.56 5.06 -32.18
C THR A 475 23.47 4.10 -31.74
N GLU A 476 22.63 4.48 -30.78
CA GLU A 476 21.47 3.69 -30.34
C GLU A 476 20.46 3.49 -31.47
N ALA A 477 20.18 4.54 -32.24
CA ALA A 477 19.29 4.51 -33.39
C ALA A 477 19.78 3.56 -34.49
N GLY A 478 21.10 3.56 -34.75
CA GLY A 478 21.72 2.63 -35.69
C GLY A 478 21.61 1.17 -35.25
N LEU A 479 21.83 0.90 -33.96
CA LEU A 479 21.67 -0.46 -33.40
C LEU A 479 20.22 -0.95 -33.50
N MET A 480 19.24 -0.08 -33.24
CA MET A 480 17.82 -0.41 -33.40
C MET A 480 17.48 -0.77 -34.86
N LEU A 481 17.99 0.00 -35.82
CA LEU A 481 17.78 -0.25 -37.24
C LEU A 481 18.42 -1.57 -37.69
N GLN A 482 19.67 -1.83 -37.28
CA GLN A 482 20.44 -3.06 -37.59
C GLN A 482 19.75 -4.34 -37.18
N LYS A 483 18.99 -4.32 -36.07
CA LYS A 483 18.28 -5.52 -35.60
C LYS A 483 17.06 -5.90 -36.43
N THR A 484 16.57 -5.01 -37.28
CA THR A 484 15.33 -5.25 -38.06
C THR A 484 15.60 -5.55 -39.53
N LEU A 485 16.68 -5.01 -40.11
CA LEU A 485 17.00 -5.19 -41.52
C LEU A 485 18.10 -6.23 -41.74
N TRP A 486 18.15 -6.80 -42.94
CA TRP A 486 19.26 -7.65 -43.36
C TRP A 486 20.51 -6.84 -43.68
N VAL A 487 21.67 -7.51 -43.69
CA VAL A 487 23.00 -6.89 -43.84
C VAL A 487 23.15 -6.14 -45.17
N ASP A 488 22.60 -6.70 -46.24
CA ASP A 488 22.57 -6.15 -47.61
C ASP A 488 21.73 -4.87 -47.71
N GLN A 489 20.69 -4.72 -46.88
CA GLN A 489 19.84 -3.53 -46.87
C GLN A 489 20.51 -2.30 -46.22
N GLN A 490 21.66 -2.48 -45.55
CA GLN A 490 22.37 -1.45 -44.79
C GLN A 490 23.85 -1.28 -45.20
N GLU A 491 24.25 -1.74 -46.38
CA GLU A 491 25.66 -1.66 -46.83
C GLU A 491 26.20 -0.23 -46.84
N ASP A 492 25.36 0.74 -47.24
CA ASP A 492 25.73 2.15 -47.23
C ASP A 492 25.57 2.77 -45.84
N LYS A 493 26.65 2.72 -45.06
CA LYS A 493 26.71 3.30 -43.70
C LYS A 493 26.46 4.81 -43.68
N GLN A 494 26.85 5.54 -44.73
CA GLN A 494 26.69 6.98 -44.79
C GLN A 494 25.22 7.36 -45.01
N ARG A 495 24.56 6.70 -45.97
CA ARG A 495 23.11 6.88 -46.22
C ARG A 495 22.27 6.42 -45.04
N THR A 496 22.68 5.34 -44.38
CA THR A 496 22.03 4.88 -43.14
C THR A 496 22.09 5.97 -42.07
N LYS A 497 23.24 6.64 -41.89
CA LYS A 497 23.36 7.77 -40.95
C LYS A 497 22.49 8.97 -41.34
N GLU A 498 22.42 9.30 -42.62
CA GLU A 498 21.54 10.36 -43.14
C GLU A 498 20.05 10.04 -42.87
N LEU A 499 19.63 8.79 -43.07
CA LEU A 499 18.28 8.34 -42.78
C LEU A 499 17.94 8.46 -41.29
N LEU A 500 18.83 8.02 -40.40
CA LEU A 500 18.58 8.11 -38.95
C LEU A 500 18.42 9.57 -38.50
N LYS A 501 19.24 10.48 -39.04
CA LYS A 501 19.11 11.93 -38.83
C LYS A 501 17.79 12.46 -39.39
N HIS A 502 17.38 12.00 -40.56
CA HIS A 502 16.10 12.37 -41.17
C HIS A 502 14.91 11.95 -40.29
N LEU A 503 15.00 10.79 -39.65
CA LEU A 503 14.00 10.27 -38.71
C LEU A 503 14.17 10.82 -37.27
N ALA A 504 15.06 11.78 -37.07
CA ALA A 504 15.40 12.40 -35.79
C ALA A 504 15.84 11.43 -34.68
N CYS A 505 16.33 10.26 -35.07
CA CYS A 505 16.56 9.16 -34.14
C CYS A 505 15.31 8.78 -33.31
N LEU A 506 14.09 9.10 -33.75
CA LEU A 506 12.88 8.78 -33.01
C LEU A 506 12.62 7.27 -33.09
N PRO A 507 12.51 6.56 -31.95
CA PRO A 507 12.38 5.09 -31.95
C PRO A 507 11.19 4.60 -32.77
N LEU A 508 10.06 5.31 -32.69
CA LEU A 508 8.86 4.97 -33.46
C LEU A 508 9.05 5.17 -34.96
N ALA A 509 9.76 6.23 -35.37
CA ALA A 509 10.05 6.53 -36.76
C ALA A 509 10.99 5.52 -37.39
N ILE A 510 12.03 5.14 -36.65
CA ILE A 510 12.98 4.11 -37.07
C ILE A 510 12.26 2.78 -37.25
N LYS A 511 11.39 2.40 -36.29
CA LYS A 511 10.69 1.11 -36.33
C LYS A 511 9.67 1.02 -37.47
N GLN A 512 8.95 2.10 -37.73
CA GLN A 512 8.05 2.18 -38.89
C GLN A 512 8.83 2.06 -40.20
N ALA A 513 9.91 2.83 -40.34
CA ALA A 513 10.76 2.80 -41.52
C ALA A 513 11.41 1.41 -41.72
N SER A 514 11.90 0.79 -40.65
CA SER A 514 12.52 -0.52 -40.71
C SER A 514 11.53 -1.64 -41.02
N ALA A 515 10.31 -1.57 -40.49
CA ALA A 515 9.24 -2.51 -40.84
C ALA A 515 8.89 -2.44 -42.33
N PHE A 516 8.70 -1.21 -42.86
CA PHE A 516 8.45 -1.00 -44.28
C PHE A 516 9.59 -1.53 -45.16
N MET A 517 10.84 -1.22 -44.78
CA MET A 517 12.02 -1.68 -45.51
C MET A 517 12.18 -3.20 -45.47
N ALA A 518 11.93 -3.83 -44.32
CA ALA A 518 12.00 -5.29 -44.17
C ALA A 518 10.91 -6.00 -44.99
N GLU A 519 9.66 -5.51 -44.93
CA GLU A 519 8.53 -6.10 -45.66
C GLU A 519 8.72 -6.02 -47.18
N ARG A 520 9.26 -4.89 -47.67
CA ARG A 520 9.39 -4.62 -49.11
C ARG A 520 10.79 -4.88 -49.68
N GLY A 521 11.73 -5.41 -48.89
CA GLY A 521 13.11 -5.60 -49.30
C GLY A 521 13.82 -4.31 -49.75
N THR A 522 13.42 -3.16 -49.22
CA THR A 522 13.95 -1.84 -49.62
C THR A 522 15.21 -1.49 -48.82
N SER A 523 16.26 -0.99 -49.47
CA SER A 523 17.49 -0.56 -48.77
C SER A 523 17.34 0.81 -48.09
N THR A 524 18.21 1.13 -47.13
CA THR A 524 18.22 2.43 -46.46
C THR A 524 18.36 3.60 -47.43
N THR A 525 19.18 3.44 -48.47
CA THR A 525 19.35 4.43 -49.55
C THR A 525 18.05 4.67 -50.31
N LYS A 526 17.36 3.60 -50.74
CA LYS A 526 16.14 3.72 -51.53
C LYS A 526 14.99 4.30 -50.70
N TYR A 527 14.90 3.93 -49.43
CA TYR A 527 13.91 4.50 -48.52
C TYR A 527 14.16 5.99 -48.26
N LEU A 528 15.43 6.40 -48.11
CA LEU A 528 15.81 7.80 -47.97
C LEU A 528 15.44 8.61 -49.22
N GLU A 529 15.62 8.05 -50.43
CA GLU A 529 15.16 8.67 -51.68
C GLU A 529 13.64 8.90 -51.67
N LEU A 530 12.84 7.92 -51.24
CA LEU A 530 11.38 8.06 -51.11
C LEU A 530 10.99 9.16 -50.10
N CYS A 531 11.75 9.30 -49.00
CA CYS A 531 11.54 10.38 -48.03
C CYS A 531 11.87 11.78 -48.59
N HIS A 532 12.67 11.86 -49.64
CA HIS A 532 13.10 13.12 -50.25
C HIS A 532 12.35 13.47 -51.54
N GLU A 533 11.50 12.58 -52.05
CA GLU A 533 10.73 12.80 -53.28
C GLU A 533 9.78 14.00 -53.15
N SER A 534 8.96 14.04 -52.10
CA SER A 534 8.08 15.16 -51.79
C SER A 534 7.63 15.14 -50.32
N ASP A 535 7.14 16.28 -49.82
CA ASP A 535 6.49 16.35 -48.51
C ASP A 535 5.24 15.45 -48.44
N GLU A 536 4.57 15.21 -49.57
CA GLU A 536 3.37 14.36 -49.69
C GLU A 536 3.74 12.88 -49.60
N SER A 537 4.77 12.43 -50.33
CA SER A 537 5.33 11.07 -50.24
C SER A 537 5.78 10.77 -48.80
N GLN A 538 6.39 11.74 -48.12
CA GLN A 538 6.81 11.58 -46.74
C GLN A 538 5.62 11.46 -45.77
N VAL A 539 4.57 12.24 -45.96
CA VAL A 539 3.33 12.11 -45.17
C VAL A 539 2.67 10.76 -45.39
N GLU A 540 2.64 10.27 -46.64
CA GLU A 540 2.15 8.94 -46.97
C GLU A 540 2.95 7.88 -46.20
N LEU A 541 4.28 7.91 -46.30
CA LEU A 541 5.17 6.99 -45.56
C LEU A 541 4.92 7.02 -44.05
N LEU A 542 4.71 8.21 -43.46
CA LEU A 542 4.41 8.38 -42.04
C LEU A 542 3.01 7.93 -41.62
N SER A 543 2.10 7.80 -42.59
CA SER A 543 0.70 7.38 -42.42
C SER A 543 0.50 5.89 -42.67
N ILE A 544 1.49 5.20 -43.26
CA ILE A 544 1.46 3.74 -43.43
C ILE A 544 1.42 3.06 -42.07
N ASN A 545 0.45 2.16 -41.90
CA ASN A 545 0.35 1.33 -40.71
C ASN A 545 1.41 0.23 -40.74
N PHE A 546 1.89 -0.16 -39.57
CA PHE A 546 2.85 -1.25 -39.41
C PHE A 546 2.50 -2.04 -38.15
N GLU A 547 2.92 -3.30 -38.09
CA GLU A 547 2.71 -4.13 -36.91
C GLU A 547 3.75 -3.81 -35.83
N ASP A 548 3.28 -3.45 -34.63
CA ASP A 548 4.13 -3.30 -33.44
C ASP A 548 3.57 -4.09 -32.25
N ARG A 549 4.30 -5.14 -31.85
CA ARG A 549 3.97 -5.97 -30.66
C ARG A 549 4.01 -5.22 -29.33
N GLY A 550 4.57 -4.01 -29.28
CA GLY A 550 4.63 -3.15 -28.09
C GLY A 550 3.51 -2.10 -28.03
N ARG A 551 2.46 -2.22 -28.85
CA ARG A 551 1.31 -1.31 -28.86
C ARG A 551 -0.01 -2.08 -28.79
N TYR A 552 -1.06 -1.37 -28.36
CA TYR A 552 -2.41 -1.91 -28.29
C TYR A 552 -2.92 -2.23 -29.71
N PRO A 553 -3.42 -3.46 -29.97
CA PRO A 553 -3.83 -3.89 -31.31
C PRO A 553 -4.90 -3.01 -31.97
N GLU A 554 -5.74 -2.38 -31.15
CA GLU A 554 -6.86 -1.55 -31.60
C GLU A 554 -6.45 -0.10 -31.96
N ILE A 555 -5.18 0.27 -31.68
CA ILE A 555 -4.67 1.62 -31.95
C ILE A 555 -3.85 1.60 -33.24
N ALA A 556 -4.18 2.51 -34.16
CA ALA A 556 -3.39 2.70 -35.37
C ALA A 556 -1.94 3.11 -35.02
N ASN A 557 -0.97 2.35 -35.55
CA ASN A 557 0.45 2.56 -35.30
C ASN A 557 1.14 3.70 -36.08
N PRO A 558 0.56 4.35 -37.12
CA PRO A 558 1.28 5.40 -37.82
C PRO A 558 1.65 6.57 -36.90
N ILE A 559 2.86 7.10 -37.10
CA ILE A 559 3.34 8.31 -36.42
C ILE A 559 2.38 9.47 -36.63
N ALA A 560 1.89 9.64 -37.86
CA ALA A 560 0.94 10.68 -38.22
C ALA A 560 -0.30 10.62 -37.32
N THR A 561 -0.90 9.43 -37.15
CA THR A 561 -2.10 9.23 -36.32
C THR A 561 -1.85 9.56 -34.85
N THR A 562 -0.69 9.14 -34.30
CA THR A 562 -0.34 9.42 -32.90
C THR A 562 -0.25 10.93 -32.62
N TRP A 563 0.33 11.70 -33.54
CA TRP A 563 0.38 13.16 -33.42
C TRP A 563 -0.96 13.82 -33.68
N LEU A 564 -1.75 13.34 -34.66
CA LEU A 564 -3.10 13.84 -34.91
C LEU A 564 -3.99 13.70 -33.68
N ILE A 565 -3.96 12.58 -32.96
CA ILE A 565 -4.71 12.41 -31.71
C ILE A 565 -4.29 13.47 -30.67
N THR A 566 -2.97 13.66 -30.51
CA THR A 566 -2.41 14.65 -29.58
C THR A 566 -2.82 16.07 -29.96
N PHE A 567 -2.82 16.38 -31.25
CA PHE A 567 -3.23 17.65 -31.81
C PHE A 567 -4.72 17.97 -31.56
N HIS A 568 -5.61 17.00 -31.80
CA HIS A 568 -7.03 17.14 -31.47
C HIS A 568 -7.24 17.36 -29.97
N HIS A 569 -6.44 16.70 -29.12
CA HIS A 569 -6.49 16.93 -27.68
C HIS A 569 -6.10 18.38 -27.31
N ILE A 570 -4.99 18.89 -27.86
CA ILE A 570 -4.55 20.27 -27.65
C ILE A 570 -5.61 21.26 -28.17
N ALA A 571 -6.25 20.99 -29.30
CA ALA A 571 -7.28 21.86 -29.89
C ALA A 571 -8.45 22.16 -28.97
N ARG A 572 -8.87 21.16 -28.18
CA ARG A 572 -10.01 21.30 -27.27
C ARG A 572 -9.74 22.29 -26.13
N ARG A 573 -8.49 22.40 -25.66
CA ARG A 573 -8.14 23.09 -24.42
C ARG A 573 -7.21 24.29 -24.59
N TYR A 574 -6.40 24.28 -25.64
CA TYR A 574 -5.36 25.28 -25.88
C TYR A 574 -5.43 25.82 -27.32
N PRO A 575 -6.44 26.62 -27.68
CA PRO A 575 -6.60 27.16 -29.02
C PRO A 575 -5.36 27.92 -29.53
N LEU A 576 -4.69 28.67 -28.63
CA LEU A 576 -3.47 29.39 -28.97
C LEU A 576 -2.30 28.46 -29.32
N ALA A 577 -2.18 27.31 -28.64
CA ALA A 577 -1.14 26.32 -28.95
C ALA A 577 -1.36 25.68 -30.34
N VAL A 578 -2.61 25.41 -30.72
CA VAL A 578 -2.93 24.96 -32.08
C VAL A 578 -2.64 26.04 -33.11
N TYR A 579 -2.92 27.30 -32.79
CA TYR A 579 -2.55 28.40 -33.66
C TYR A 579 -1.02 28.50 -33.84
N TYR A 580 -0.24 28.26 -32.78
CA TYR A 580 1.22 28.20 -32.87
C TYR A 580 1.71 27.02 -33.72
N LEU A 581 1.09 25.83 -33.62
CA LEU A 581 1.40 24.72 -34.53
C LEU A 581 1.11 25.09 -36.00
N LYS A 582 -0.07 25.66 -36.27
CA LYS A 582 -0.44 26.19 -37.59
C LYS A 582 0.56 27.24 -38.10
N PHE A 583 1.07 28.09 -37.21
CA PHE A 583 2.01 29.15 -37.54
C PHE A 583 3.39 28.60 -37.92
N VAL A 584 3.92 27.67 -37.11
CA VAL A 584 5.24 27.05 -37.33
C VAL A 584 5.34 26.33 -38.67
N TYR A 585 4.22 25.81 -39.19
CA TYR A 585 4.19 25.19 -40.52
C TYR A 585 4.84 26.06 -41.61
N PHE A 586 4.74 27.39 -41.51
CA PHE A 586 5.28 28.34 -42.49
C PHE A 586 6.65 28.92 -42.12
N MET A 587 7.25 28.49 -41.01
CA MET A 587 8.53 29.01 -40.53
C MET A 587 9.69 28.07 -40.90
N ALA A 588 10.91 28.61 -40.82
CA ALA A 588 12.11 27.79 -40.82
C ALA A 588 12.10 26.81 -39.63
N GLN A 589 12.74 25.65 -39.76
CA GLN A 589 12.71 24.60 -38.73
C GLN A 589 13.52 24.95 -37.47
N LYS A 590 14.43 25.91 -37.58
CA LYS A 590 15.34 26.29 -36.52
C LYS A 590 15.30 27.79 -36.31
N ASP A 591 15.61 28.20 -35.09
CA ASP A 591 15.84 29.60 -34.72
C ASP A 591 14.61 30.49 -34.91
N ILE A 592 13.41 29.99 -34.63
CA ILE A 592 12.17 30.75 -34.77
C ILE A 592 12.02 31.67 -33.54
N PRO A 593 12.13 33.00 -33.67
CA PRO A 593 12.02 33.91 -32.53
C PRO A 593 10.61 33.91 -31.95
N LYS A 594 10.47 33.97 -30.61
CA LYS A 594 9.16 34.07 -29.96
C LYS A 594 8.38 35.30 -30.42
N SER A 595 9.08 36.38 -30.75
CA SER A 595 8.50 37.64 -31.21
C SER A 595 7.71 37.52 -32.52
N LEU A 596 7.97 36.48 -33.33
CA LEU A 596 7.22 36.26 -34.56
C LEU A 596 5.84 35.65 -34.28
N PHE A 597 5.67 34.96 -33.15
CA PHE A 597 4.42 34.31 -32.83
C PHE A 597 3.33 35.33 -32.48
N PRO A 598 2.08 35.05 -32.85
CA PRO A 598 0.94 35.88 -32.46
C PRO A 598 0.78 35.97 -30.94
N HIS A 599 0.44 37.17 -30.49
CA HIS A 599 0.19 37.38 -29.07
C HIS A 599 -1.13 36.75 -28.63
N GLY A 600 -1.10 36.13 -27.46
CA GLY A 600 -2.29 35.65 -26.77
C GLY A 600 -3.05 36.80 -26.13
N ARG A 601 -4.16 36.50 -25.46
CA ARG A 601 -4.91 37.47 -24.64
C ARG A 601 -4.09 37.94 -23.42
N SER A 602 -3.11 37.13 -23.01
CA SER A 602 -2.20 37.46 -21.92
C SER A 602 -0.88 36.70 -22.05
N LYS A 603 0.19 37.22 -21.42
CA LYS A 603 1.48 36.52 -21.31
C LYS A 603 1.38 35.16 -20.62
N ILE A 604 0.39 34.95 -19.76
CA ILE A 604 0.15 33.66 -19.08
C ILE A 604 -0.37 32.63 -20.09
N GLU A 605 -1.28 33.04 -20.96
CA GLU A 605 -1.81 32.18 -22.03
C GLU A 605 -0.71 31.78 -23.02
N GLU A 606 0.14 32.72 -23.41
CA GLU A 606 1.31 32.46 -24.27
C GLU A 606 2.29 31.47 -23.62
N LYS A 607 2.66 31.71 -22.35
CA LYS A 607 3.52 30.80 -21.59
C LYS A 607 2.90 29.40 -21.49
N ARG A 608 1.59 29.31 -21.29
CA ARG A 608 0.88 28.02 -21.22
C ARG A 608 0.86 27.32 -22.58
N ALA A 609 0.60 28.06 -23.67
CA ALA A 609 0.61 27.51 -25.02
C ALA A 609 1.98 26.94 -25.40
N PHE A 610 3.05 27.70 -25.21
CA PHE A 610 4.41 27.21 -25.43
C PHE A 610 4.80 26.08 -24.48
N GLY A 611 4.40 26.16 -23.21
CA GLY A 611 4.63 25.09 -22.23
C GLY A 611 3.98 23.77 -22.63
N VAL A 612 2.77 23.81 -23.18
CA VAL A 612 2.07 22.62 -23.72
C VAL A 612 2.83 22.05 -24.92
N LEU A 613 3.16 22.88 -25.91
CA LEU A 613 3.89 22.40 -27.09
C LEU A 613 5.27 21.85 -26.74
N HIS A 614 5.96 22.48 -25.79
CA HIS A 614 7.24 22.00 -25.30
C HIS A 614 7.09 20.70 -24.50
N GLY A 615 6.06 20.57 -23.66
CA GLY A 615 5.78 19.36 -22.89
C GLY A 615 5.53 18.12 -23.77
N TYR A 616 4.90 18.31 -24.94
CA TYR A 616 4.74 17.25 -25.93
C TYR A 616 5.95 17.08 -26.87
N ALA A 617 7.04 17.81 -26.65
CA ALA A 617 8.23 17.85 -27.50
C ALA A 617 7.93 18.23 -28.96
N PHE A 618 6.87 19.03 -29.20
CA PHE A 618 6.59 19.60 -30.52
C PHE A 618 7.46 20.81 -30.84
N VAL A 619 7.94 21.51 -29.80
CA VAL A 619 8.89 22.61 -29.91
C VAL A 619 9.99 22.46 -28.86
N SER A 620 11.22 22.82 -29.22
CA SER A 620 12.37 22.82 -28.32
C SER A 620 12.81 24.26 -28.07
N LEU A 621 12.90 24.64 -26.79
CA LEU A 621 13.45 25.94 -26.39
C LEU A 621 14.96 25.94 -26.59
N ARG A 622 15.52 27.01 -27.17
CA ARG A 622 16.97 27.21 -27.18
C ARG A 622 17.45 27.83 -25.87
N ASP A 623 18.76 27.81 -25.64
CA ASP A 623 19.39 28.29 -24.41
C ASP A 623 19.11 29.78 -24.12
N ASP A 624 18.86 30.57 -25.16
CA ASP A 624 18.49 31.98 -25.06
C ASP A 624 17.08 32.20 -24.50
N ALA A 625 16.27 31.14 -24.41
CA ALA A 625 14.85 31.15 -24.06
C ALA A 625 13.99 32.13 -24.87
N GLU A 626 14.46 32.61 -26.01
CA GLU A 626 13.81 33.61 -26.88
C GLU A 626 13.59 33.09 -28.31
N SER A 627 14.06 31.89 -28.61
CA SER A 627 13.81 31.20 -29.87
C SER A 627 13.44 29.73 -29.67
N PHE A 628 12.82 29.15 -30.70
CA PHE A 628 12.40 27.76 -30.73
C PHE A 628 12.89 27.05 -31.98
N ASP A 629 13.19 25.77 -31.83
CA ASP A 629 13.34 24.84 -32.94
C ASP A 629 12.10 23.94 -33.02
N VAL A 630 11.68 23.61 -34.24
CA VAL A 630 10.57 22.67 -34.49
C VAL A 630 11.00 21.57 -35.42
N HIS A 631 10.74 20.34 -34.98
CA HIS A 631 11.10 19.16 -35.72
C HIS A 631 10.34 19.07 -37.06
N ARG A 632 11.04 18.75 -38.15
CA ARG A 632 10.46 18.62 -39.50
C ARG A 632 9.23 17.72 -39.54
N LEU A 633 9.28 16.59 -38.85
CA LEU A 633 8.18 15.62 -38.84
C LEU A 633 6.91 16.19 -38.17
N VAL A 634 7.05 17.02 -37.12
CA VAL A 634 5.92 17.72 -36.47
C VAL A 634 5.28 18.70 -37.46
N ARG A 635 6.11 19.41 -38.24
CA ARG A 635 5.67 20.30 -39.32
C ARG A 635 4.83 19.56 -40.36
N LEU A 636 5.30 18.39 -40.81
CA LEU A 636 4.61 17.57 -41.82
C LEU A 636 3.30 16.98 -41.30
N ALA A 637 3.26 16.52 -40.06
CA ALA A 637 2.01 16.03 -39.47
C ALA A 637 1.00 17.16 -39.26
N THR A 638 1.47 18.37 -38.91
CA THR A 638 0.61 19.56 -38.83
C THR A 638 0.06 19.91 -40.21
N MET A 639 0.87 19.80 -41.27
CA MET A 639 0.42 19.98 -42.64
C MET A 639 -0.68 18.99 -43.02
N ASN A 640 -0.47 17.71 -42.72
CA ASN A 640 -1.44 16.66 -43.03
C ASN A 640 -2.78 16.92 -42.32
N TRP A 641 -2.73 17.38 -41.07
CA TRP A 641 -3.93 17.68 -40.28
C TRP A 641 -4.79 18.80 -40.90
N PHE A 642 -4.15 19.82 -41.46
CA PHE A 642 -4.82 21.01 -42.00
C PHE A 642 -4.84 21.08 -43.53
N LYS A 643 -4.72 19.93 -44.21
CA LYS A 643 -4.61 19.87 -45.67
C LYS A 643 -5.78 20.58 -46.39
N GLU A 644 -6.99 20.47 -45.85
CA GLU A 644 -8.21 21.08 -46.41
C GLU A 644 -8.35 22.58 -46.08
N GLU A 645 -7.75 23.05 -44.98
CA GLU A 645 -7.81 24.47 -44.53
C GLU A 645 -6.61 25.31 -44.99
N ARG A 646 -5.68 24.73 -45.77
CA ARG A 646 -4.35 25.29 -46.05
C ARG A 646 -4.39 26.74 -46.52
N THR A 647 -5.29 27.09 -47.44
CA THR A 647 -5.41 28.45 -48.01
C THR A 647 -5.83 29.50 -46.97
N TYR A 648 -6.73 29.14 -46.06
CA TYR A 648 -7.19 30.04 -45.00
C TYR A 648 -6.06 30.32 -44.00
N ILE A 649 -5.32 29.28 -43.62
CA ILE A 649 -4.22 29.39 -42.66
C ILE A 649 -3.06 30.21 -43.26
N ILE A 650 -2.68 29.97 -44.52
CA ILE A 650 -1.67 30.78 -45.24
C ILE A 650 -2.01 32.26 -45.14
N THR A 651 -3.25 32.61 -45.46
CA THR A 651 -3.70 34.01 -45.47
C THR A 651 -3.58 34.66 -44.09
N GLY A 652 -3.92 33.93 -43.02
CA GLY A 652 -3.79 34.41 -41.65
C GLY A 652 -2.33 34.62 -41.22
N VAL A 653 -1.46 33.67 -41.52
CA VAL A 653 -0.04 33.73 -41.15
C VAL A 653 0.70 34.83 -41.91
N VAL A 654 0.46 34.96 -43.22
CA VAL A 654 1.06 36.03 -44.03
C VAL A 654 0.62 37.41 -43.55
N ARG A 655 -0.66 37.60 -43.22
CA ARG A 655 -1.15 38.87 -42.65
C ARG A 655 -0.47 39.19 -41.32
N HIS A 656 -0.31 38.20 -40.44
CA HIS A 656 0.37 38.39 -39.16
C HIS A 656 1.83 38.77 -39.34
N LEU A 657 2.56 38.03 -40.19
CA LEU A 657 3.96 38.34 -40.49
C LEU A 657 4.13 39.74 -41.10
N ALA A 658 3.23 40.15 -41.99
CA ALA A 658 3.25 41.51 -42.54
C ALA A 658 3.17 42.56 -41.42
N VAL A 659 2.30 42.36 -40.41
CA VAL A 659 2.21 43.27 -39.25
C VAL A 659 3.49 43.26 -38.41
N VAL A 660 4.05 42.08 -38.15
CA VAL A 660 5.28 41.93 -37.33
C VAL A 660 6.47 42.61 -38.01
N TYR A 661 6.68 42.37 -39.31
CA TYR A 661 7.77 42.97 -40.08
C TYR A 661 7.56 44.46 -40.41
N LEU A 662 6.32 44.96 -40.41
CA LEU A 662 6.03 46.40 -40.48
C LEU A 662 6.32 47.14 -39.16
N SER A 663 6.51 46.42 -38.04
CA SER A 663 6.96 47.02 -36.79
C SER A 663 8.47 47.31 -36.86
N ARG A 664 8.89 48.52 -36.45
CA ARG A 664 10.28 49.06 -36.53
C ARG A 664 11.40 48.23 -35.87
N ARG A 665 11.14 47.00 -35.43
CA ARG A 665 12.11 46.12 -34.76
C ARG A 665 12.77 45.12 -35.72
N HIS A 666 12.27 44.93 -36.94
CA HIS A 666 12.70 43.86 -37.85
C HIS A 666 13.08 44.37 -39.25
N GLU A 667 13.44 45.66 -39.37
CA GLU A 667 14.12 46.20 -40.55
C GLU A 667 15.51 45.55 -40.64
N ASN A 668 15.68 44.67 -41.64
CA ASN A 668 16.98 44.35 -42.24
C ASN A 668 17.05 45.05 -43.59
#